data_AF-B0PD80-F1
#
_entry.id   AF-B0PD80-F1
#
_cell.length_a   1.000
_cell.length_b   1.000
_cell.length_c   1.000
_cell.angle_alpha   90.00
_cell.angle_beta   90.00
_cell.angle_gamma   90.00
#
_symmetry.space_group_name_H-M   'P 1'
#
loop_
_entity.id
_entity.type
_entity.pdbx_description
1 polymer ?
#
loop_
_entity_poly.entity_id
_entity_poly.type
_entity_poly.pdbx_seq_one_letter_code
_entity_poly.pdbx_strand_id
1 'polypeptide(L)'
;MSSSHPLGQCLLPVEQRVPQSARFYRVIGRDAGGAVLADLHAFYQLTRSEGLYIPDGIDNPVESEITRFYSTVGERFAFTREFISRHITMWLGQVRPAQRDLLAEALAEALALLKKQGSNDNIVRNAYIKFMCWLRSRFGPVLIGIGKSSPPKILFEGDISKYEALLLYALYLAGCDVVYVDFCSDASYQKADPAGAYSELVRGALLSMPPLHFTAGAGQPEPAAQQGPKPPESGPCPWESMSDQPCINSWAGGTPPIQAVMCPAAQRGGVLHSLFAVWFGADERAEYRNRLFHLKTALEGSVKQWLLLDQNLSAPSVEETAPFRGVDKRGARSDLIRRLAERLAPSCGQVRRLSVQRAFAQALECVPIQDLVRLFNYGVRLACWITRCLDKLFVGKAPDETPVVVCYGSITETELPLLWVLAQAGIDVLCFFPDPSARDVFTGAFLPIIWTETLLKSSLPVEPFPTREERVRASTAAYNASRELDQLLYNDTGMFRDRQFTRSRAVTLRTTYDEVWQLWHENAQFRPSFEAKDGVVNVPNLFVKICGVEKGDVNAYWKQIRSLVGEDTYLLTDIAADKSSGIPADNIQKRCLHGDKLDPVAVKKEPAYAYSHLPDDLQDYILEKIQDLIDYNMLCDESADLPAVIVSVLSGIDVGLVRLIQNFDFTREIPKVVSVDVDEKMFSLNNCIVLAFLNLVGFDIAIFTPTGYKNIEQHIRADCFDTLIAGEYEFNLTVPRLQRSDSILGRLFGPGRSS
;
A
#
# COMPACT_ATOMS: atom_id res chain seq x y z
N MET A 1 -24.15 1.60 40.02
CA MET A 1 -22.96 0.96 40.60
C MET A 1 -21.82 1.94 40.41
N SER A 2 -21.29 2.51 41.50
CA SER A 2 -20.15 3.43 41.44
C SER A 2 -18.87 2.58 41.42
N SER A 3 -18.27 2.37 40.24
CA SER A 3 -16.91 1.85 40.17
C SER A 3 -15.96 2.97 40.62
N SER A 4 -15.03 2.68 41.52
CA SER A 4 -14.02 3.62 42.02
C SER A 4 -12.90 3.90 41.00
N HIS A 5 -13.12 3.55 39.73
CA HIS A 5 -12.12 3.54 38.68
C HIS A 5 -12.42 4.68 37.66
N PRO A 6 -11.40 5.37 37.09
CA PRO A 6 -11.60 6.63 36.35
C PRO A 6 -12.59 6.55 35.18
N LEU A 7 -12.65 5.38 34.52
CA LEU A 7 -13.54 5.11 33.39
C LEU A 7 -15.02 5.12 33.76
N GLY A 8 -15.36 4.84 35.02
CA GLY A 8 -16.75 4.87 35.52
C GLY A 8 -17.43 6.24 35.35
N GLN A 9 -16.66 7.32 35.25
CA GLN A 9 -17.21 8.66 34.98
C GLN A 9 -17.88 8.76 33.60
N CYS A 10 -17.40 8.03 32.61
CA CYS A 10 -17.98 8.01 31.26
C CYS A 10 -19.36 7.34 31.22
N LEU A 11 -19.68 6.53 32.25
CA LEU A 11 -20.96 5.83 32.36
C LEU A 11 -22.07 6.72 32.97
N LEU A 12 -21.70 7.85 33.59
CA LEU A 12 -22.64 8.79 34.20
C LEU A 12 -23.08 9.87 33.19
N PRO A 13 -24.31 10.42 33.30
CA PRO A 13 -24.69 11.65 32.59
C PRO A 13 -23.76 12.83 32.93
N VAL A 14 -23.56 13.75 32.00
CA VAL A 14 -22.62 14.89 32.18
C VAL A 14 -22.95 15.74 33.40
N GLU A 15 -24.23 15.92 33.70
CA GLU A 15 -24.73 16.69 34.85
C GLU A 15 -24.25 16.14 36.20
N GLN A 16 -23.92 14.85 36.26
CA GLN A 16 -23.46 14.14 37.46
C GLN A 16 -21.93 14.07 37.57
N ARG A 17 -21.19 14.67 36.62
CA ARG A 17 -19.72 14.65 36.59
C ARG A 17 -19.12 15.92 37.17
N VAL A 18 -17.89 15.82 37.65
CA VAL A 18 -17.10 16.96 38.13
C VAL A 18 -15.70 16.93 37.47
N PRO A 19 -15.35 17.90 36.61
CA PRO A 19 -16.23 18.90 35.98
C PRO A 19 -17.33 18.29 35.11
N GLN A 20 -18.39 19.06 34.85
CA GLN A 20 -19.51 18.68 33.97
C GLN A 20 -19.09 18.78 32.49
N SER A 21 -18.22 17.87 32.06
CA SER A 21 -17.71 17.83 30.69
C SER A 21 -17.66 16.40 30.13
N ALA A 22 -17.46 16.31 28.82
CA ALA A 22 -17.04 15.07 28.18
C ALA A 22 -15.66 14.62 28.70
N ARG A 23 -15.34 13.34 28.49
CA ARG A 23 -14.06 12.74 28.87
C ARG A 23 -13.38 12.08 27.68
N PHE A 24 -12.05 12.17 27.63
CA PHE A 24 -11.23 11.38 26.72
C PHE A 24 -10.21 10.60 27.54
N TYR A 25 -10.38 9.28 27.61
CA TYR A 25 -9.42 8.38 28.25
C TYR A 25 -8.63 7.57 27.22
N ARG A 26 -7.35 7.37 27.52
CA ARG A 26 -6.48 6.41 26.86
C ARG A 26 -6.17 5.29 27.84
N VAL A 27 -6.63 4.09 27.55
CA VAL A 27 -6.49 2.91 28.40
C VAL A 27 -5.39 2.02 27.83
N ILE A 28 -4.32 1.83 28.59
CA ILE A 28 -3.19 1.01 28.19
C ILE A 28 -3.07 -0.19 29.13
N GLY A 29 -3.28 -1.40 28.60
CA GLY A 29 -3.30 -2.63 29.39
C GLY A 29 -4.60 -2.85 30.18
N ARG A 30 -4.57 -3.82 31.09
CA ARG A 30 -5.69 -4.21 31.97
C ARG A 30 -5.25 -4.44 33.41
N ASP A 31 -6.18 -4.39 34.33
CA ASP A 31 -5.93 -4.75 35.73
C ASP A 31 -6.13 -6.26 35.97
N ALA A 32 -5.44 -6.78 36.99
CA ALA A 32 -5.58 -8.19 37.37
C ALA A 32 -6.97 -8.52 37.98
N GLY A 33 -7.63 -7.51 38.56
CA GLY A 33 -8.96 -7.64 39.18
C GLY A 33 -10.15 -7.54 38.21
N GLY A 34 -9.91 -7.22 36.94
CA GLY A 34 -10.93 -7.14 35.89
C GLY A 34 -11.86 -5.92 35.96
N ALA A 35 -11.58 -4.92 36.81
CA ALA A 35 -12.39 -3.72 36.93
C ALA A 35 -12.31 -2.81 35.69
N VAL A 36 -11.11 -2.67 35.10
CA VAL A 36 -10.90 -1.93 33.84
C VAL A 36 -11.71 -2.59 32.72
N LEU A 37 -11.66 -3.93 32.65
CA LEU A 37 -12.40 -4.69 31.65
C LEU A 37 -13.91 -4.58 31.84
N ALA A 38 -14.40 -4.58 33.09
CA ALA A 38 -15.81 -4.41 33.39
C ALA A 38 -16.32 -3.02 32.97
N ASP A 39 -15.57 -1.95 33.28
CA ASP A 39 -15.90 -0.58 32.86
C ASP A 39 -15.86 -0.43 31.33
N LEU A 40 -14.83 -0.99 30.68
CA LEU A 40 -14.70 -1.00 29.22
C LEU A 40 -15.84 -1.76 28.56
N HIS A 41 -16.25 -2.90 29.11
CA HIS A 41 -17.38 -3.68 28.60
C HIS A 41 -18.68 -2.92 28.77
N ALA A 42 -18.89 -2.26 29.92
CA ALA A 42 -20.05 -1.39 30.14
C ALA A 42 -20.07 -0.21 29.14
N PHE A 43 -18.91 0.40 28.88
CA PHE A 43 -18.77 1.47 27.89
C PHE A 43 -19.06 0.96 26.47
N TYR A 44 -18.53 -0.22 26.11
CA TYR A 44 -18.82 -0.89 24.84
C TYR A 44 -20.31 -1.12 24.64
N GLN A 45 -21.05 -1.60 25.65
CA GLN A 45 -22.50 -1.77 25.52
C GLN A 45 -23.23 -0.46 25.20
N LEU A 46 -22.77 0.67 25.76
CA LEU A 46 -23.33 1.99 25.43
C LEU A 46 -22.98 2.45 24.00
N THR A 47 -21.85 2.01 23.44
CA THR A 47 -21.54 2.29 22.02
C THR A 47 -22.55 1.65 21.07
N ARG A 48 -23.20 0.55 21.47
CA ARG A 48 -24.17 -0.16 20.62
C ARG A 48 -25.52 0.54 20.50
N SER A 49 -25.89 1.38 21.46
CA SER A 49 -27.17 2.11 21.47
C SER A 49 -27.04 3.56 21.02
N GLU A 50 -26.01 4.28 21.48
CA GLU A 50 -25.88 5.73 21.27
C GLU A 50 -24.43 6.16 20.96
N GLY A 51 -23.66 5.30 20.28
CA GLY A 51 -22.24 5.55 20.03
C GLY A 51 -21.65 4.81 18.84
N LEU A 52 -20.34 4.61 18.87
CA LEU A 52 -19.58 3.91 17.84
C LEU A 52 -18.42 3.14 18.47
N TYR A 53 -18.26 1.89 18.04
CA TYR A 53 -17.09 1.06 18.33
C TYR A 53 -16.26 0.85 17.06
N ILE A 54 -14.95 1.04 17.17
CA ILE A 54 -13.98 1.01 16.07
C ILE A 54 -12.88 0.00 16.43
N PRO A 55 -12.96 -1.26 15.92
CA PRO A 55 -11.99 -2.32 16.23
C PRO A 55 -10.71 -2.29 15.38
N ASP A 56 -10.78 -1.77 14.15
CA ASP A 56 -9.73 -1.93 13.12
C ASP A 56 -9.36 -0.59 12.46
N GLY A 57 -9.33 0.50 13.24
CA GLY A 57 -9.10 1.84 12.70
C GLY A 57 -10.17 2.31 11.71
N ILE A 58 -9.84 3.37 10.95
CA ILE A 58 -10.72 4.00 9.97
C ILE A 58 -9.98 4.07 8.63
N ASP A 59 -10.52 3.35 7.64
CA ASP A 59 -10.00 3.36 6.28
C ASP A 59 -9.95 4.79 5.71
N ASN A 60 -8.96 5.08 4.87
CA ASN A 60 -8.93 6.34 4.15
C ASN A 60 -10.17 6.47 3.24
N PRO A 61 -10.72 7.69 3.05
CA PRO A 61 -11.84 7.89 2.16
C PRO A 61 -11.51 7.42 0.75
N VAL A 62 -12.46 6.73 0.11
CA VAL A 62 -12.31 6.29 -1.28
C VAL A 62 -12.57 7.45 -2.25
N GLU A 63 -12.03 7.38 -3.46
CA GLU A 63 -12.11 8.43 -4.49
C GLU A 63 -13.56 8.91 -4.75
N SER A 64 -14.52 7.98 -4.71
CA SER A 64 -15.95 8.30 -4.89
C SER A 64 -16.53 9.16 -3.75
N GLU A 65 -16.04 9.00 -2.52
CA GLU A 65 -16.45 9.83 -1.36
C GLU A 65 -15.85 11.23 -1.44
N ILE A 66 -14.60 11.34 -1.89
CA ILE A 66 -13.87 12.60 -2.08
C ILE A 66 -14.49 13.41 -3.22
N THR A 67 -14.76 12.74 -4.35
CA THR A 67 -15.44 13.35 -5.51
C THR A 67 -16.81 13.88 -5.11
N ARG A 68 -17.58 13.08 -4.35
CA ARG A 68 -18.89 13.50 -3.84
C ARG A 68 -18.78 14.68 -2.86
N PHE A 69 -17.74 14.72 -2.04
CA PHE A 69 -17.47 15.85 -1.17
C PHE A 69 -17.28 17.12 -2.00
N TYR A 70 -16.33 17.12 -2.95
CA TYR A 70 -16.07 18.28 -3.80
C TYR A 70 -17.27 18.72 -4.64
N SER A 71 -18.04 17.77 -5.19
CA SER A 71 -19.25 18.10 -5.94
C SER A 71 -20.33 18.76 -5.08
N THR A 72 -20.32 18.53 -3.76
CA THR A 72 -21.32 19.06 -2.83
C THR A 72 -20.91 20.40 -2.24
N VAL A 73 -19.63 20.59 -1.91
CA VAL A 73 -19.15 21.78 -1.17
C VAL A 73 -18.25 22.72 -1.99
N GLY A 74 -17.74 22.26 -3.14
CA GLY A 74 -16.81 22.99 -4.01
C GLY A 74 -15.34 22.81 -3.64
N GLU A 75 -14.45 23.09 -4.60
CA GLU A 75 -12.99 22.86 -4.50
C GLU A 75 -12.23 23.96 -3.75
N ARG A 76 -12.83 25.15 -3.61
CA ARG A 76 -12.20 26.26 -2.91
C ARG A 76 -12.15 25.98 -1.42
N PHE A 77 -10.95 26.00 -0.83
CA PHE A 77 -10.72 25.68 0.56
C PHE A 77 -10.14 26.85 1.36
N ALA A 78 -10.72 27.17 2.53
CA ALA A 78 -10.22 28.19 3.45
C ALA A 78 -10.33 27.75 4.92
N PHE A 79 -9.28 27.99 5.73
CA PHE A 79 -9.27 27.67 7.16
C PHE A 79 -9.93 28.77 8.01
N THR A 80 -11.22 29.02 7.80
CA THR A 80 -12.01 29.94 8.64
C THR A 80 -13.19 29.21 9.26
N ARG A 81 -13.62 29.66 10.44
CA ARG A 81 -14.77 29.06 11.14
C ARG A 81 -16.03 29.16 10.28
N GLU A 82 -16.22 30.30 9.62
CA GLU A 82 -17.33 30.58 8.73
C GLU A 82 -17.35 29.61 7.55
N PHE A 83 -16.18 29.29 6.99
CA PHE A 83 -16.04 28.32 5.91
C PHE A 83 -16.38 26.90 6.37
N ILE A 84 -15.85 26.47 7.51
CA ILE A 84 -16.11 25.13 8.08
C ILE A 84 -17.59 24.96 8.40
N SER A 85 -18.23 25.95 9.05
CA SER A 85 -19.67 25.95 9.34
C SER A 85 -20.52 25.82 8.08
N ARG A 86 -20.14 26.53 6.99
CA ARG A 86 -20.83 26.44 5.69
C ARG A 86 -20.70 25.05 5.09
N HIS A 87 -19.50 24.48 5.08
CA HIS A 87 -19.25 23.14 4.54
C HIS A 87 -19.97 22.04 5.34
N ILE A 88 -19.94 22.10 6.66
CA ILE A 88 -20.69 21.17 7.53
C ILE A 88 -22.19 21.30 7.28
N THR A 89 -22.69 22.51 7.06
CA THR A 89 -24.12 22.72 6.74
C THR A 89 -24.53 22.01 5.45
N MET A 90 -23.70 22.11 4.40
CA MET A 90 -23.96 21.47 3.10
C MET A 90 -23.72 19.95 3.14
N TRP A 91 -22.62 19.52 3.77
CA TRP A 91 -22.16 18.13 3.76
C TRP A 91 -22.83 17.24 4.80
N LEU A 92 -23.17 17.79 5.96
CA LEU A 92 -23.80 17.09 7.09
C LEU A 92 -25.19 17.68 7.37
N GLY A 93 -25.94 18.00 6.32
CA GLY A 93 -27.28 18.60 6.40
C GLY A 93 -28.30 17.83 7.24
N GLN A 94 -28.07 16.53 7.47
CA GLN A 94 -28.87 15.67 8.35
C GLN A 94 -28.66 15.94 9.85
N VAL A 95 -27.59 16.63 10.23
CA VAL A 95 -27.24 16.95 11.62
C VAL A 95 -27.86 18.29 12.03
N ARG A 96 -28.37 18.40 13.26
CA ARG A 96 -29.09 19.60 13.71
C ARG A 96 -28.17 20.83 13.79
N PRO A 97 -28.68 22.06 13.59
CA PRO A 97 -27.87 23.28 13.62
C PRO A 97 -26.96 23.40 14.85
N ALA A 98 -27.51 23.25 16.06
CA ALA A 98 -26.73 23.34 17.30
C ALA A 98 -25.56 22.34 17.38
N GLN A 99 -25.73 21.14 16.81
CA GLN A 99 -24.69 20.11 16.77
C GLN A 99 -23.61 20.44 15.73
N ARG A 100 -24.03 20.98 14.58
CA ARG A 100 -23.11 21.44 13.53
C ARG A 100 -22.24 22.59 14.00
N ASP A 101 -22.77 23.49 14.83
CA ASP A 101 -22.00 24.61 15.39
C ASP A 101 -20.90 24.13 16.35
N LEU A 102 -21.25 23.22 17.28
CA LEU A 102 -20.28 22.57 18.18
C LEU A 102 -19.20 21.80 17.40
N LEU A 103 -19.60 21.05 16.37
CA LEU A 103 -18.69 20.30 15.53
C LEU A 103 -17.77 21.21 14.70
N ALA A 104 -18.28 22.32 14.18
CA ALA A 104 -17.50 23.28 13.40
C ALA A 104 -16.40 23.93 14.25
N GLU A 105 -16.73 24.29 15.50
CA GLU A 105 -15.79 24.86 16.45
C GLU A 105 -14.69 23.85 16.82
N ALA A 106 -15.08 22.63 17.16
CA ALA A 106 -14.14 21.58 17.52
C ALA A 106 -13.19 21.18 16.36
N LEU A 107 -13.71 21.09 15.14
CA LEU A 107 -12.88 20.81 13.96
C LEU A 107 -11.91 21.97 13.66
N ALA A 108 -12.35 23.22 13.81
CA ALA A 108 -11.49 24.37 13.62
C ALA A 108 -10.33 24.37 14.63
N GLU A 109 -10.60 24.02 15.89
CA GLU A 109 -9.59 23.92 16.95
C GLU A 109 -8.58 22.79 16.69
N ALA A 110 -9.06 21.59 16.33
CA ALA A 110 -8.19 20.47 16.00
C ALA A 110 -7.29 20.75 14.77
N LEU A 111 -7.81 21.40 13.74
CA LEU A 111 -7.02 21.79 12.57
C LEU A 111 -6.03 22.92 12.87
N ALA A 112 -6.40 23.87 13.74
CA ALA A 112 -5.49 24.90 14.21
C ALA A 112 -4.33 24.31 15.01
N LEU A 113 -4.60 23.27 15.82
CA LEU A 113 -3.57 22.52 16.53
C LEU A 113 -2.61 21.81 15.56
N LEU A 114 -3.14 21.14 14.54
CA LEU A 114 -2.34 20.49 13.49
C LEU A 114 -1.43 21.48 12.76
N LYS A 115 -1.93 22.70 12.50
CA LYS A 115 -1.15 23.80 11.91
C LYS A 115 -0.06 24.31 12.84
N LYS A 116 -0.35 24.47 14.15
CA LYS A 116 0.64 24.86 15.17
C LYS A 116 1.77 23.83 15.31
N GLN A 117 1.49 22.55 15.05
CA GLN A 117 2.50 21.48 15.02
C GLN A 117 3.40 21.49 13.77
N GLY A 118 3.31 22.52 12.91
CA GLY A 118 4.20 22.70 11.75
C GLY A 118 3.65 22.16 10.42
N SER A 119 2.39 21.74 10.37
CA SER A 119 1.76 21.25 9.12
C SER A 119 1.46 22.39 8.15
N ASN A 120 1.78 22.22 6.87
CA ASN A 120 1.45 23.20 5.83
C ASN A 120 -0.05 23.16 5.46
N ASP A 121 -0.53 24.18 4.73
CA ASP A 121 -1.94 24.33 4.39
C ASP A 121 -2.52 23.15 3.58
N ASN A 122 -1.70 22.43 2.81
CA ASN A 122 -2.13 21.25 2.07
C ASN A 122 -2.37 20.05 2.99
N ILE A 123 -1.48 19.83 3.97
CA ILE A 123 -1.65 18.75 4.97
C ILE A 123 -2.90 18.98 5.80
N VAL A 124 -3.14 20.22 6.23
CA VAL A 124 -4.33 20.57 7.02
C VAL A 124 -5.60 20.45 6.17
N ARG A 125 -5.54 20.74 4.86
CA ARG A 125 -6.65 20.57 3.92
C ARG A 125 -7.00 19.10 3.75
N ASN A 126 -6.00 18.25 3.56
CA ASN A 126 -6.19 16.81 3.41
C ASN A 126 -6.75 16.18 4.69
N ALA A 127 -6.27 16.61 5.86
CA ALA A 127 -6.83 16.19 7.16
C ALA A 127 -8.32 16.57 7.27
N TYR A 128 -8.67 17.79 6.88
CA TYR A 128 -10.06 18.25 6.89
C TYR A 128 -10.96 17.41 5.97
N ILE A 129 -10.52 17.13 4.74
CA ILE A 129 -11.30 16.31 3.80
C ILE A 129 -11.53 14.91 4.39
N LYS A 130 -10.47 14.29 4.95
CA LYS A 130 -10.59 13.01 5.66
C LYS A 130 -11.61 13.06 6.77
N PHE A 131 -11.56 14.09 7.61
CA PHE A 131 -12.53 14.28 8.70
C PHE A 131 -13.95 14.38 8.16
N MET A 132 -14.18 15.21 7.13
CA MET A 132 -15.51 15.38 6.55
C MET A 132 -16.07 14.07 5.98
N CYS A 133 -15.26 13.30 5.27
CA CYS A 133 -15.66 12.00 4.74
C CYS A 133 -15.97 11.00 5.86
N TRP A 134 -15.07 10.84 6.83
CA TRP A 134 -15.26 9.96 7.99
C TRP A 134 -16.50 10.31 8.80
N LEU A 135 -16.71 11.59 9.09
CA LEU A 135 -17.86 12.08 9.84
C LEU A 135 -19.18 11.68 9.15
N ARG A 136 -19.22 11.72 7.81
CA ARG A 136 -20.41 11.35 7.03
C ARG A 136 -20.60 9.84 6.92
N SER A 137 -19.54 9.07 6.70
CA SER A 137 -19.64 7.63 6.39
C SER A 137 -19.74 6.76 7.65
N ARG A 138 -19.02 7.11 8.73
CA ARG A 138 -18.88 6.26 9.93
C ARG A 138 -19.53 6.84 11.19
N PHE A 139 -19.52 8.16 11.37
CA PHE A 139 -19.93 8.79 12.64
C PHE A 139 -21.38 9.28 12.69
N GLY A 140 -22.21 8.98 11.69
CA GLY A 140 -23.62 9.42 11.63
C GLY A 140 -24.40 9.28 12.95
N PRO A 141 -24.40 8.10 13.63
CA PRO A 141 -25.08 7.91 14.91
C PRO A 141 -24.52 8.80 16.05
N VAL A 142 -23.20 8.98 16.09
CA VAL A 142 -22.51 9.81 17.08
C VAL A 142 -22.89 11.28 16.91
N LEU A 143 -22.92 11.77 15.67
CA LEU A 143 -23.19 13.17 15.35
C LEU A 143 -24.56 13.66 15.84
N ILE A 144 -25.57 12.78 15.79
CA ILE A 144 -26.95 13.10 16.20
C ILE A 144 -27.09 13.16 17.73
N GLY A 145 -26.13 12.60 18.48
CA GLY A 145 -26.12 12.62 19.94
C GLY A 145 -25.32 13.77 20.56
N ILE A 146 -24.56 14.54 19.76
CA ILE A 146 -23.76 15.67 20.24
C ILE A 146 -24.64 16.67 21.02
N GLY A 147 -24.13 17.15 22.16
CA GLY A 147 -24.78 18.17 23.00
C GLY A 147 -25.94 17.67 23.88
N LYS A 148 -26.20 16.35 23.95
CA LYS A 148 -27.18 15.76 24.87
C LYS A 148 -26.60 15.58 26.29
N SER A 149 -27.47 15.51 27.31
CA SER A 149 -27.07 15.22 28.70
C SER A 149 -26.34 13.87 28.87
N SER A 150 -26.62 12.90 27.98
CA SER A 150 -25.83 11.69 27.81
C SER A 150 -24.97 11.83 26.54
N PRO A 151 -23.64 12.04 26.67
CA PRO A 151 -22.76 12.17 25.53
C PRO A 151 -22.71 10.89 24.69
N PRO A 152 -22.55 11.00 23.37
CA PRO A 152 -22.22 9.87 22.51
C PRO A 152 -20.95 9.16 22.98
N LYS A 153 -20.92 7.83 22.88
CA LYS A 153 -19.76 7.02 23.29
C LYS A 153 -18.94 6.59 22.08
N ILE A 154 -17.65 6.85 22.08
CA ILE A 154 -16.73 6.40 21.04
C ILE A 154 -15.68 5.50 21.67
N LEU A 155 -15.68 4.22 21.30
CA LEU A 155 -14.66 3.27 21.72
C LEU A 155 -13.78 2.94 20.51
N PHE A 156 -12.49 3.25 20.60
CA PHE A 156 -11.49 2.92 19.59
C PHE A 156 -10.52 1.89 20.19
N GLU A 157 -10.34 0.77 19.51
CA GLU A 157 -9.41 -0.28 19.92
C GLU A 157 -8.25 -0.43 18.93
N GLY A 158 -7.04 -0.65 19.45
CA GLY A 158 -5.88 -1.07 18.68
C GLY A 158 -4.98 0.08 18.23
N ASP A 159 -4.29 -0.12 17.11
CA ASP A 159 -3.35 0.87 16.58
C ASP A 159 -4.07 2.11 16.04
N ILE A 160 -3.56 3.29 16.39
CA ILE A 160 -4.13 4.57 16.01
C ILE A 160 -3.15 5.46 15.23
N SER A 161 -3.63 6.06 14.15
CA SER A 161 -2.88 7.04 13.35
C SER A 161 -3.01 8.46 13.91
N LYS A 162 -2.13 9.35 13.44
CA LYS A 162 -2.15 10.78 13.78
C LYS A 162 -3.50 11.45 13.47
N TYR A 163 -4.11 11.13 12.33
CA TYR A 163 -5.36 11.76 11.90
C TYR A 163 -6.56 11.20 12.66
N GLU A 164 -6.59 9.91 12.98
CA GLU A 164 -7.65 9.32 13.81
C GLU A 164 -7.61 9.88 15.23
N ALA A 165 -6.43 9.96 15.85
CA ALA A 165 -6.28 10.56 17.17
C ALA A 165 -6.75 12.02 17.20
N LEU A 166 -6.42 12.78 16.14
CA LEU A 166 -6.84 14.17 16.01
C LEU A 166 -8.35 14.32 15.73
N LEU A 167 -8.98 13.39 14.99
CA LEU A 167 -10.43 13.36 14.82
C LEU A 167 -11.13 13.02 16.15
N LEU A 168 -10.64 12.02 16.88
CA LEU A 168 -11.16 11.64 18.19
C LEU A 168 -11.06 12.81 19.17
N TYR A 169 -9.96 13.56 19.13
CA TYR A 169 -9.81 14.79 19.90
C TYR A 169 -10.84 15.85 19.49
N ALA A 170 -11.09 16.06 18.20
CA ALA A 170 -12.15 16.96 17.74
C ALA A 170 -13.54 16.51 18.21
N LEU A 171 -13.85 15.21 18.19
CA LEU A 171 -15.13 14.69 18.67
C LEU A 171 -15.28 14.82 20.20
N TYR A 172 -14.18 14.67 20.93
CA TYR A 172 -14.13 14.96 22.36
C TYR A 172 -14.45 16.44 22.64
N LEU A 173 -13.82 17.38 21.92
CA LEU A 173 -14.09 18.82 22.03
C LEU A 173 -15.54 19.17 21.66
N ALA A 174 -16.13 18.45 20.70
CA ALA A 174 -17.54 18.60 20.33
C ALA A 174 -18.51 18.05 21.40
N GLY A 175 -18.01 17.37 22.44
CA GLY A 175 -18.79 16.89 23.57
C GLY A 175 -19.11 15.39 23.56
N CYS A 176 -18.32 14.57 22.85
CA CYS A 176 -18.40 13.10 22.91
C CYS A 176 -17.50 12.53 24.00
N ASP A 177 -17.93 11.42 24.64
CA ASP A 177 -17.01 10.64 25.47
C ASP A 177 -16.21 9.69 24.59
N VAL A 178 -14.90 9.75 24.72
CA VAL A 178 -13.96 8.96 23.93
C VAL A 178 -13.14 8.07 24.84
N VAL A 179 -13.08 6.79 24.51
CA VAL A 179 -12.17 5.83 25.11
C VAL A 179 -11.36 5.21 24.00
N TYR A 180 -10.05 5.45 24.02
CA TYR A 180 -9.08 4.72 23.24
C TYR A 180 -8.52 3.59 24.12
N VAL A 181 -8.40 2.37 23.59
CA VAL A 181 -7.84 1.23 24.31
C VAL A 181 -6.83 0.47 23.46
N ASP A 182 -5.68 0.18 24.04
CA ASP A 182 -4.72 -0.80 23.53
C ASP A 182 -4.20 -1.62 24.72
N PHE A 183 -4.44 -2.94 24.68
CA PHE A 183 -4.10 -3.82 25.79
C PHE A 183 -2.62 -4.18 25.84
N CYS A 184 -1.85 -3.90 24.80
CA CYS A 184 -0.50 -4.40 24.59
C CYS A 184 0.55 -3.28 24.55
N SER A 185 0.21 -2.10 24.04
CA SER A 185 1.18 -1.03 23.76
C SER A 185 0.57 0.37 23.82
N ASP A 186 1.40 1.38 24.10
CA ASP A 186 1.03 2.81 24.00
C ASP A 186 1.73 3.50 22.81
N ALA A 187 2.44 2.73 21.99
CA ALA A 187 3.40 3.28 21.03
C ALA A 187 2.75 4.07 19.88
N SER A 188 1.62 3.61 19.35
CA SER A 188 0.92 4.28 18.24
C SER A 188 0.30 5.60 18.71
N TYR A 189 -0.33 5.62 19.90
CA TYR A 189 -0.85 6.85 20.49
C TYR A 189 0.25 7.87 20.82
N GLN A 190 1.37 7.45 21.41
CA GLN A 190 2.50 8.36 21.68
C GLN A 190 3.10 8.99 20.42
N LYS A 191 3.04 8.31 19.27
CA LYS A 191 3.43 8.91 17.98
C LYS A 191 2.40 9.93 17.49
N ALA A 192 1.11 9.66 17.71
CA ALA A 192 0.01 10.52 17.28
C ALA A 192 -0.11 11.79 18.13
N ASP A 193 0.13 11.69 19.44
CA ASP A 193 0.13 12.77 20.41
C ASP A 193 1.32 12.63 21.39
N PRO A 194 2.52 13.11 21.00
CA PRO A 194 3.73 12.99 21.81
C PRO A 194 3.66 13.70 23.17
N ALA A 195 2.80 14.73 23.28
CA ALA A 195 2.61 15.46 24.53
C ALA A 195 1.58 14.78 25.45
N GLY A 196 0.80 13.83 24.94
CA GLY A 196 -0.31 13.20 25.67
C GLY A 196 -1.39 14.21 26.08
N ALA A 197 -1.58 15.27 25.31
CA ALA A 197 -2.49 16.36 25.62
C ALA A 197 -3.96 16.07 25.26
N TYR A 198 -4.23 15.07 24.41
CA TYR A 198 -5.59 14.81 23.93
C TYR A 198 -6.43 14.04 24.94
N SER A 199 -5.82 13.20 25.79
CA SER A 199 -6.51 12.27 26.69
C SER A 199 -5.84 12.11 28.04
N GLU A 200 -6.61 11.64 29.01
CA GLU A 200 -6.12 11.20 30.31
C GLU A 200 -5.71 9.71 30.27
N LEU A 201 -4.51 9.39 30.75
CA LEU A 201 -3.98 8.03 30.74
C LEU A 201 -4.55 7.19 31.91
N VAL A 202 -5.09 6.03 31.57
CA VAL A 202 -5.46 4.95 32.50
C VAL A 202 -4.55 3.76 32.22
N ARG A 203 -3.60 3.48 33.12
CA ARG A 203 -2.62 2.40 32.92
C ARG A 203 -2.97 1.17 33.75
N GLY A 204 -3.16 0.05 33.06
CA GLY A 204 -3.33 -1.27 33.65
C GLY A 204 -1.99 -1.90 34.06
N ALA A 205 -2.05 -2.86 34.98
CA ALA A 205 -0.87 -3.58 35.48
C ALA A 205 -0.38 -4.68 34.51
N LEU A 206 -1.24 -5.17 33.61
CA LEU A 206 -0.96 -6.25 32.66
C LEU A 206 -1.08 -5.74 31.23
N LEU A 207 -0.02 -5.93 30.43
CA LEU A 207 -0.02 -5.64 28.99
C LEU A 207 -0.27 -6.93 28.21
N SER A 208 -1.53 -7.30 28.09
CA SER A 208 -1.95 -8.51 27.35
C SER A 208 -3.42 -8.41 26.95
N MET A 209 -3.74 -8.89 25.75
CA MET A 209 -5.13 -8.99 25.29
C MET A 209 -5.96 -9.87 26.24
N PRO A 210 -7.13 -9.40 26.70
CA PRO A 210 -8.04 -10.20 27.51
C PRO A 210 -8.79 -11.21 26.62
N PRO A 211 -8.99 -12.45 27.08
CA PRO A 211 -9.74 -13.47 26.35
C PRO A 211 -11.23 -13.07 26.35
N LEU A 212 -11.75 -12.64 25.18
CA LEU A 212 -13.10 -12.10 24.95
C LEU A 212 -13.42 -10.79 25.71
N HIS A 213 -13.36 -9.66 25.02
CA HIS A 213 -13.69 -8.35 25.61
C HIS A 213 -14.72 -7.54 24.82
N PHE A 214 -14.74 -7.62 23.48
CA PHE A 214 -15.78 -6.98 22.65
C PHE A 214 -16.21 -7.89 21.48
N THR A 215 -17.16 -8.80 21.70
CA THR A 215 -17.73 -9.63 20.63
C THR A 215 -19.19 -9.25 20.33
N ALA A 216 -19.52 -9.15 19.04
CA ALA A 216 -20.89 -8.99 18.56
C ALA A 216 -21.68 -10.29 18.81
N GLY A 217 -22.24 -10.44 20.02
CA GLY A 217 -23.00 -11.63 20.40
C GLY A 217 -23.00 -11.97 21.90
N ALA A 218 -22.20 -11.29 22.73
CA ALA A 218 -22.22 -11.50 24.18
C ALA A 218 -23.39 -10.75 24.82
N GLY A 219 -24.59 -11.29 24.63
CA GLY A 219 -25.85 -10.77 25.13
C GLY A 219 -26.71 -11.85 25.76
N GLN A 220 -26.13 -12.68 26.63
CA GLN A 220 -26.87 -13.36 27.70
C GLN A 220 -25.95 -13.47 28.92
N PRO A 221 -26.39 -13.06 30.12
CA PRO A 221 -25.83 -13.63 31.34
C PRO A 221 -26.04 -15.15 31.24
N GLU A 222 -25.02 -15.95 31.49
CA GLU A 222 -25.25 -17.37 31.78
C GLU A 222 -26.34 -17.44 32.86
N PRO A 223 -27.45 -18.17 32.63
CA PRO A 223 -28.36 -18.47 33.72
C PRO A 223 -27.52 -19.20 34.77
N ALA A 224 -27.59 -18.70 36.01
CA ALA A 224 -26.91 -19.29 37.16
C ALA A 224 -26.98 -20.82 37.04
N ALA A 225 -25.81 -21.45 36.83
CA ALA A 225 -25.72 -22.88 36.70
C ALA A 225 -26.37 -23.51 37.92
N GLN A 226 -27.53 -24.12 37.71
CA GLN A 226 -28.10 -25.03 38.69
C GLN A 226 -27.04 -26.10 38.92
N GLN A 227 -26.54 -26.17 40.15
CA GLN A 227 -25.67 -27.24 40.61
C GLN A 227 -26.42 -28.57 40.42
N GLY A 228 -26.21 -29.20 39.27
CA GLY A 228 -26.48 -30.61 39.09
C GLY A 228 -25.58 -31.40 40.05
N PRO A 229 -26.03 -32.58 40.53
CA PRO A 229 -25.31 -33.34 41.53
C PRO A 229 -23.89 -33.65 41.04
N LYS A 230 -22.90 -33.22 41.84
CA LYS A 230 -21.48 -33.53 41.68
C LYS A 230 -21.32 -35.04 41.40
N PRO A 231 -20.74 -35.46 40.27
CA PRO A 231 -20.40 -36.87 40.09
C PRO A 231 -19.38 -37.29 41.16
N PRO A 232 -19.33 -38.57 41.53
CA PRO A 232 -18.42 -39.05 42.57
C PRO A 232 -16.98 -38.65 42.23
N GLU A 233 -16.31 -38.00 43.18
CA GLU A 233 -14.95 -37.52 43.07
C GLU A 233 -14.01 -38.69 42.72
N SER A 234 -13.52 -38.72 41.49
CA SER A 234 -12.26 -39.37 41.19
C SER A 234 -11.17 -38.62 41.94
N GLY A 235 -10.20 -39.34 42.52
CA GLY A 235 -9.11 -38.72 43.29
C GLY A 235 -8.37 -37.64 42.49
N PRO A 236 -7.68 -36.70 43.17
CA PRO A 236 -7.07 -35.55 42.52
C PRO A 236 -6.10 -35.97 41.40
N CYS A 237 -6.17 -35.29 40.26
CA CYS A 237 -5.28 -35.59 39.14
C CYS A 237 -3.83 -35.32 39.53
N PRO A 238 -2.84 -36.11 39.08
CA PRO A 238 -1.44 -35.94 39.48
C PRO A 238 -0.88 -34.51 39.28
N TRP A 239 -1.32 -33.82 38.23
CA TRP A 239 -0.90 -32.45 37.90
C TRP A 239 -1.63 -31.34 38.68
N GLU A 240 -2.69 -31.64 39.44
CA GLU A 240 -3.36 -30.67 40.33
C GLU A 240 -2.50 -30.31 41.55
N SER A 241 -1.50 -31.14 41.85
CA SER A 241 -0.54 -30.93 42.93
C SER A 241 0.71 -30.13 42.51
N MET A 242 0.80 -29.67 41.24
CA MET A 242 1.94 -28.87 40.79
C MET A 242 1.93 -27.47 41.41
N SER A 243 3.05 -27.09 42.05
CA SER A 243 3.28 -25.72 42.53
C SER A 243 3.57 -24.73 41.39
N ASP A 244 4.26 -25.18 40.34
CA ASP A 244 4.76 -24.31 39.27
C ASP A 244 3.72 -24.16 38.15
N GLN A 245 3.35 -22.91 37.85
CA GLN A 245 2.45 -22.57 36.76
C GLN A 245 3.26 -22.05 35.55
N PRO A 246 2.87 -22.39 34.31
CA PRO A 246 3.51 -21.85 33.11
C PRO A 246 3.37 -20.33 33.01
N CYS A 247 4.49 -19.67 32.70
CA CYS A 247 4.54 -18.25 32.41
C CYS A 247 4.87 -18.07 30.92
N ILE A 248 3.86 -17.69 30.14
CA ILE A 248 3.97 -17.57 28.68
C ILE A 248 4.03 -16.08 28.32
N ASN A 249 5.05 -15.69 27.55
CA ASN A 249 5.32 -14.33 27.04
C ASN A 249 5.60 -13.24 28.09
N SER A 250 4.98 -13.32 29.26
CA SER A 250 4.95 -12.23 30.26
C SER A 250 6.34 -11.88 30.82
N TRP A 251 7.25 -12.86 30.89
CA TRP A 251 8.62 -12.64 31.36
C TRP A 251 9.50 -11.85 30.39
N ALA A 252 9.11 -11.76 29.10
CA ALA A 252 9.92 -11.11 28.08
C ALA A 252 9.90 -9.57 28.15
N GLY A 253 8.99 -8.97 28.93
CA GLY A 253 9.02 -7.54 29.27
C GLY A 253 8.98 -6.58 28.06
N GLY A 254 8.34 -6.97 26.95
CA GLY A 254 8.28 -6.19 25.71
C GLY A 254 9.47 -6.40 24.76
N THR A 255 10.43 -7.25 25.11
CA THR A 255 11.51 -7.67 24.21
C THR A 255 10.91 -8.38 22.99
N PRO A 256 11.30 -8.04 21.75
CA PRO A 256 10.79 -8.70 20.55
C PRO A 256 10.96 -10.22 20.63
N PRO A 257 9.96 -11.06 20.28
CA PRO A 257 10.04 -12.50 20.52
C PRO A 257 11.23 -13.20 19.85
N ILE A 258 11.66 -12.76 18.66
CA ILE A 258 12.86 -13.26 17.95
C ILE A 258 14.16 -12.97 18.72
N GLN A 259 14.18 -11.93 19.55
CA GLN A 259 15.32 -11.63 20.43
C GLN A 259 15.15 -12.36 21.78
N ALA A 260 13.94 -12.33 22.36
CA ALA A 260 13.65 -12.96 23.64
C ALA A 260 13.89 -14.48 23.62
N VAL A 261 13.64 -15.16 22.49
CA VAL A 261 13.87 -16.60 22.33
C VAL A 261 15.33 -17.01 22.59
N MET A 262 16.28 -16.09 22.42
CA MET A 262 17.71 -16.35 22.66
C MET A 262 18.10 -16.24 24.14
N CYS A 263 17.22 -15.72 25.00
CA CYS A 263 17.49 -15.58 26.44
C CYS A 263 17.68 -16.98 27.11
N PRO A 264 18.73 -17.21 27.89
CA PRO A 264 18.93 -18.48 28.61
C PRO A 264 17.87 -18.74 29.68
N ALA A 265 17.49 -20.00 29.92
CA ALA A 265 16.42 -20.37 30.87
C ALA A 265 16.65 -19.85 32.30
N ALA A 266 17.90 -19.82 32.75
CA ALA A 266 18.29 -19.29 34.07
C ALA A 266 17.88 -17.82 34.30
N GLN A 267 17.68 -17.05 33.23
CA GLN A 267 17.31 -15.63 33.30
C GLN A 267 15.80 -15.40 33.17
N ARG A 268 15.01 -16.46 32.92
CA ARG A 268 13.57 -16.35 32.61
C ARG A 268 12.65 -16.55 33.81
N GLY A 269 13.17 -17.04 34.93
CA GLY A 269 12.38 -17.31 36.14
C GLY A 269 12.04 -18.79 36.39
N GLY A 270 12.49 -19.72 35.54
CA GLY A 270 12.37 -21.17 35.76
C GLY A 270 11.98 -21.98 34.51
N VAL A 271 11.78 -23.29 34.70
CA VAL A 271 11.62 -24.29 33.62
C VAL A 271 10.35 -24.12 32.76
N LEU A 272 9.28 -23.55 33.32
CA LEU A 272 7.99 -23.35 32.64
C LEU A 272 7.79 -21.91 32.11
N HIS A 273 8.88 -21.22 31.77
CA HIS A 273 8.85 -19.89 31.14
C HIS A 273 9.11 -19.99 29.64
N SER A 274 8.08 -19.71 28.83
CA SER A 274 8.10 -19.90 27.39
C SER A 274 7.62 -18.68 26.62
N LEU A 275 7.88 -18.68 25.31
CA LEU A 275 7.27 -17.79 24.34
C LEU A 275 6.23 -18.53 23.52
N PHE A 276 5.19 -17.81 23.10
CA PHE A 276 4.33 -18.21 22.01
C PHE A 276 4.04 -16.98 21.16
N ALA A 277 4.70 -16.87 20.00
CA ALA A 277 4.59 -15.73 19.10
C ALA A 277 4.29 -16.18 17.67
N VAL A 278 3.41 -15.43 17.00
CA VAL A 278 2.89 -15.78 15.67
C VAL A 278 2.97 -14.56 14.75
N TRP A 279 3.48 -14.77 13.54
CA TRP A 279 3.51 -13.78 12.47
C TRP A 279 2.60 -14.24 11.32
N PHE A 280 1.72 -13.35 10.88
CA PHE A 280 0.86 -13.55 9.72
C PHE A 280 1.22 -12.56 8.62
N GLY A 281 1.34 -13.05 7.39
CA GLY A 281 1.83 -12.28 6.26
C GLY A 281 3.36 -12.18 6.24
N ALA A 282 3.85 -11.38 5.32
CA ALA A 282 5.26 -11.05 5.13
C ALA A 282 5.45 -9.58 4.73
N ASP A 283 6.68 -9.10 4.83
CA ASP A 283 7.16 -7.85 4.24
C ASP A 283 7.75 -8.13 2.85
N GLU A 284 8.81 -7.40 2.46
CA GLU A 284 9.49 -7.66 1.19
C GLU A 284 10.12 -9.07 1.21
N ARG A 285 10.04 -9.79 0.08
CA ARG A 285 10.39 -11.21 0.01
C ARG A 285 11.80 -11.51 0.52
N ALA A 286 12.81 -10.71 0.14
CA ALA A 286 14.18 -10.94 0.56
C ALA A 286 14.38 -10.58 2.05
N GLU A 287 13.76 -9.51 2.54
CA GLU A 287 13.78 -9.14 3.96
C GLU A 287 13.17 -10.22 4.86
N TYR A 288 11.99 -10.73 4.49
CA TYR A 288 11.29 -11.80 5.19
C TYR A 288 12.17 -13.06 5.29
N ARG A 289 12.72 -13.49 4.15
CA ARG A 289 13.56 -14.69 4.06
C ARG A 289 14.86 -14.54 4.83
N ASN A 290 15.48 -13.37 4.80
CA ASN A 290 16.68 -13.11 5.60
C ASN A 290 16.41 -13.19 7.09
N ARG A 291 15.29 -12.65 7.57
CA ARG A 291 14.90 -12.75 8.99
C ARG A 291 14.81 -14.21 9.46
N LEU A 292 14.17 -15.06 8.68
CA LEU A 292 14.06 -16.50 8.96
C LEU A 292 15.42 -17.21 8.90
N PHE A 293 16.26 -16.87 7.92
CA PHE A 293 17.61 -17.42 7.79
C PHE A 293 18.51 -17.04 8.99
N HIS A 294 18.46 -15.78 9.43
CA HIS A 294 19.21 -15.31 10.59
C HIS A 294 18.71 -15.96 11.89
N LEU A 295 17.39 -16.14 12.07
CA LEU A 295 16.84 -16.87 13.21
C LEU A 295 17.37 -18.31 13.25
N LYS A 296 17.33 -19.02 12.11
CA LYS A 296 17.88 -20.37 12.01
C LYS A 296 19.36 -20.41 12.38
N THR A 297 20.16 -19.53 11.78
CA THR A 297 21.61 -19.46 12.04
C THR A 297 21.90 -19.17 13.52
N ALA A 298 21.12 -18.28 14.14
CA ALA A 298 21.22 -17.98 15.57
C ALA A 298 20.86 -19.18 16.46
N LEU A 299 19.79 -19.92 16.13
CA LEU A 299 19.39 -21.12 16.86
C LEU A 299 20.42 -22.25 16.73
N GLU A 300 20.93 -22.49 15.51
CA GLU A 300 21.99 -23.48 15.24
C GLU A 300 23.31 -23.14 15.97
N GLY A 301 23.64 -21.86 16.10
CA GLY A 301 24.79 -21.39 16.87
C GLY A 301 24.59 -21.34 18.39
N SER A 302 23.38 -21.63 18.88
CA SER A 302 23.05 -21.54 20.31
C SER A 302 23.14 -22.90 21.03
N VAL A 303 23.12 -22.86 22.36
CA VAL A 303 23.03 -24.07 23.19
C VAL A 303 21.62 -24.69 23.20
N LYS A 304 20.61 -23.97 22.72
CA LYS A 304 19.21 -24.41 22.75
C LYS A 304 18.98 -25.55 21.78
N GLN A 305 18.10 -26.49 22.15
CA GLN A 305 17.55 -27.45 21.19
C GLN A 305 16.40 -26.81 20.45
N TRP A 306 16.37 -27.00 19.13
CA TRP A 306 15.31 -26.46 18.32
C TRP A 306 14.82 -27.48 17.29
N LEU A 307 13.55 -27.36 16.93
CA LEU A 307 12.88 -28.20 15.94
C LEU A 307 12.13 -27.30 14.95
N LEU A 308 12.37 -27.51 13.66
CA LEU A 308 11.59 -26.91 12.59
C LEU A 308 10.40 -27.82 12.23
N LEU A 309 9.21 -27.23 12.19
CA LEU A 309 7.97 -27.81 11.68
C LEU A 309 7.56 -27.03 10.43
N ASP A 310 8.06 -27.45 9.26
CA ASP A 310 7.82 -26.81 7.96
C ASP A 310 7.04 -27.69 6.97
N GLN A 311 6.53 -28.83 7.45
CA GLN A 311 5.73 -29.79 6.70
C GLN A 311 4.52 -30.21 7.53
N ASN A 312 3.43 -30.55 6.86
CA ASN A 312 2.22 -31.08 7.51
C ASN A 312 2.57 -32.31 8.36
N LEU A 313 1.99 -32.39 9.56
CA LEU A 313 2.29 -33.48 10.47
C LEU A 313 1.70 -34.80 9.96
N SER A 314 2.57 -35.78 9.74
CA SER A 314 2.16 -37.12 9.33
C SER A 314 1.29 -37.80 10.38
N ALA A 315 0.36 -38.64 9.92
CA ALA A 315 -0.51 -39.44 10.76
C ALA A 315 0.33 -40.35 11.70
N PRO A 316 -0.15 -40.62 12.94
CA PRO A 316 0.55 -41.50 13.87
C PRO A 316 0.69 -42.93 13.36
N SER A 317 1.82 -43.57 13.66
CA SER A 317 2.06 -44.99 13.35
C SER A 317 1.35 -45.94 14.34
N VAL A 318 1.31 -47.22 13.99
CA VAL A 318 0.74 -48.28 14.83
C VAL A 318 1.53 -48.44 16.14
N GLU A 319 2.82 -48.15 16.12
CA GLU A 319 3.72 -48.14 17.27
C GLU A 319 3.47 -46.93 18.16
N GLU A 320 3.36 -45.72 17.58
CA GLU A 320 3.07 -44.48 18.34
C GLU A 320 1.72 -44.56 19.08
N THR A 321 0.74 -45.27 18.51
CA THR A 321 -0.58 -45.45 19.14
C THR A 321 -0.63 -46.59 20.16
N ALA A 322 0.40 -47.43 20.26
CA ALA A 322 0.43 -48.60 21.14
C ALA A 322 0.17 -48.30 22.63
N PRO A 323 0.69 -47.19 23.23
CA PRO A 323 0.48 -46.87 24.65
C PRO A 323 -0.99 -46.62 25.02
N PHE A 324 -1.81 -46.27 24.04
CA PHE A 324 -3.23 -45.96 24.20
C PHE A 324 -4.15 -47.14 23.89
N ARG A 325 -3.61 -48.31 23.51
CA ARG A 325 -4.40 -49.53 23.32
C ARG A 325 -5.03 -49.97 24.63
N GLY A 326 -6.31 -50.35 24.58
CA GLY A 326 -7.05 -50.84 25.74
C GLY A 326 -7.57 -49.75 26.70
N VAL A 327 -7.41 -48.46 26.38
CA VAL A 327 -8.07 -47.38 27.14
C VAL A 327 -9.59 -47.50 26.97
N ASP A 328 -10.33 -47.54 28.09
CA ASP A 328 -11.80 -47.58 28.04
C ASP A 328 -12.36 -46.24 27.55
N LYS A 329 -13.20 -46.33 26.52
CA LYS A 329 -13.86 -45.20 25.85
C LYS A 329 -15.23 -44.89 26.45
N ARG A 330 -15.70 -45.69 27.42
CA ARG A 330 -16.98 -45.52 28.11
C ARG A 330 -16.84 -44.65 29.36
N GLY A 331 -17.95 -44.11 29.84
CA GLY A 331 -18.03 -43.28 31.05
C GLY A 331 -18.05 -41.78 30.76
N ALA A 332 -17.69 -40.98 31.74
CA ALA A 332 -17.66 -39.52 31.59
C ALA A 332 -16.52 -39.07 30.67
N ARG A 333 -16.74 -37.95 29.96
CA ARG A 333 -15.74 -37.29 29.12
C ARG A 333 -14.45 -37.00 29.87
N SER A 334 -14.57 -36.45 31.09
CA SER A 334 -13.43 -36.11 31.96
C SER A 334 -12.58 -37.32 32.30
N ASP A 335 -13.20 -38.48 32.55
CA ASP A 335 -12.47 -39.72 32.84
C ASP A 335 -11.65 -40.21 31.63
N LEU A 336 -12.21 -40.09 30.42
CA LEU A 336 -11.50 -40.45 29.19
C LEU A 336 -10.28 -39.53 28.97
N ILE A 337 -10.48 -38.22 29.12
CA ILE A 337 -9.41 -37.21 29.00
C ILE A 337 -8.30 -37.49 30.02
N ARG A 338 -8.66 -37.74 31.29
CA ARG A 338 -7.70 -38.08 32.34
C ARG A 338 -6.89 -39.34 32.00
N ARG A 339 -7.56 -40.42 31.57
CA ARG A 339 -6.88 -41.67 31.16
C ARG A 339 -5.91 -41.45 29.99
N LEU A 340 -6.26 -40.60 29.02
CA LEU A 340 -5.38 -40.26 27.91
C LEU A 340 -4.16 -39.44 28.39
N ALA A 341 -4.39 -38.44 29.23
CA ALA A 341 -3.33 -37.61 29.80
C ALA A 341 -2.34 -38.43 30.65
N GLU A 342 -2.83 -39.32 31.52
CA GLU A 342 -1.98 -40.20 32.34
C GLU A 342 -1.10 -41.14 31.49
N ARG A 343 -1.56 -41.51 30.29
CA ARG A 343 -0.80 -42.34 29.33
C ARG A 343 0.24 -41.55 28.53
N LEU A 344 0.12 -40.23 28.47
CA LEU A 344 1.09 -39.36 27.80
C LEU A 344 2.32 -39.21 28.69
N ALA A 345 3.38 -39.97 28.39
CA ALA A 345 4.60 -40.04 29.19
C ALA A 345 5.88 -39.71 28.39
N PRO A 346 5.99 -38.51 27.80
CA PRO A 346 7.18 -38.10 27.04
C PRO A 346 8.44 -38.03 27.91
N SER A 347 9.60 -38.15 27.26
CA SER A 347 10.92 -38.14 27.91
C SER A 347 11.46 -36.72 28.13
N CYS A 348 10.75 -35.88 28.92
CA CYS A 348 11.09 -34.46 29.11
C CYS A 348 11.26 -34.02 30.58
N GLY A 349 11.45 -34.97 31.50
CA GLY A 349 11.53 -34.70 32.95
C GLY A 349 10.17 -34.53 33.63
N GLN A 350 10.12 -34.68 34.95
CA GLN A 350 8.85 -34.78 35.70
C GLN A 350 8.00 -33.52 35.64
N VAL A 351 8.59 -32.34 35.85
CA VAL A 351 7.86 -31.06 35.87
C VAL A 351 7.22 -30.77 34.50
N ARG A 352 7.99 -30.84 33.41
CA ARG A 352 7.45 -30.65 32.05
C ARG A 352 6.46 -31.75 31.68
N ARG A 353 6.69 -33.01 32.06
CA ARG A 353 5.74 -34.11 31.81
C ARG A 353 4.38 -33.80 32.45
N LEU A 354 4.34 -33.41 33.71
CA LEU A 354 3.08 -33.05 34.37
C LEU A 354 2.43 -31.82 33.72
N SER A 355 3.22 -30.81 33.33
CA SER A 355 2.68 -29.64 32.59
C SER A 355 2.10 -30.03 31.23
N VAL A 356 2.75 -30.94 30.49
CA VAL A 356 2.25 -31.50 29.22
C VAL A 356 0.93 -32.24 29.44
N GLN A 357 0.85 -33.11 30.45
CA GLN A 357 -0.37 -33.86 30.75
C GLN A 357 -1.54 -32.92 31.09
N ARG A 358 -1.26 -31.88 31.89
CA ARG A 358 -2.23 -30.84 32.24
C ARG A 358 -2.70 -30.05 31.01
N ALA A 359 -1.77 -29.53 30.22
CA ALA A 359 -2.09 -28.75 29.03
C ALA A 359 -2.82 -29.58 27.98
N PHE A 360 -2.44 -30.85 27.81
CA PHE A 360 -3.13 -31.80 26.95
C PHE A 360 -4.58 -32.04 27.41
N ALA A 361 -4.80 -32.24 28.71
CA ALA A 361 -6.14 -32.40 29.25
C ALA A 361 -7.01 -31.14 29.01
N GLN A 362 -6.47 -29.96 29.32
CA GLN A 362 -7.14 -28.67 29.07
C GLN A 362 -7.47 -28.47 27.60
N ALA A 363 -6.55 -28.79 26.70
CA ALA A 363 -6.80 -28.70 25.27
C ALA A 363 -7.96 -29.61 24.85
N LEU A 364 -8.00 -30.87 25.32
CA LEU A 364 -9.10 -31.80 25.03
C LEU A 364 -10.44 -31.39 25.66
N GLU A 365 -10.43 -30.72 26.81
CA GLU A 365 -11.65 -30.18 27.43
C GLU A 365 -12.31 -29.13 26.54
N CYS A 366 -11.51 -28.26 25.90
CA CYS A 366 -11.99 -27.21 25.01
C CYS A 366 -12.45 -27.72 23.62
N VAL A 367 -12.05 -28.94 23.20
CA VAL A 367 -12.39 -29.48 21.87
C VAL A 367 -13.91 -29.71 21.73
N PRO A 368 -14.59 -29.16 20.70
CA PRO A 368 -16.04 -29.27 20.53
C PRO A 368 -16.53 -30.63 19.98
N ILE A 369 -15.85 -31.73 20.33
CA ILE A 369 -16.20 -33.10 19.92
C ILE A 369 -16.93 -33.79 21.07
N GLN A 370 -18.23 -34.07 20.92
CA GLN A 370 -19.02 -34.74 21.96
C GLN A 370 -18.89 -36.28 21.94
N ASP A 371 -18.68 -36.86 20.77
CA ASP A 371 -18.52 -38.31 20.63
C ASP A 371 -17.19 -38.79 21.23
N LEU A 372 -17.27 -39.68 22.21
CA LEU A 372 -16.10 -40.15 22.98
C LEU A 372 -15.12 -40.95 22.12
N VAL A 373 -15.57 -41.62 21.07
CA VAL A 373 -14.68 -42.38 20.17
C VAL A 373 -13.89 -41.43 19.27
N ARG A 374 -14.55 -40.41 18.71
CA ARG A 374 -13.90 -39.33 17.96
C ARG A 374 -12.94 -38.54 18.84
N LEU A 375 -13.33 -38.21 20.07
CA LEU A 375 -12.47 -37.52 21.04
C LEU A 375 -11.24 -38.36 21.39
N PHE A 376 -11.42 -39.68 21.59
CA PHE A 376 -10.31 -40.61 21.80
C PHE A 376 -9.34 -40.58 20.63
N ASN A 377 -9.81 -40.74 19.39
CA ASN A 377 -8.95 -40.75 18.21
C ASN A 377 -8.22 -39.41 18.02
N TYR A 378 -8.91 -38.30 18.27
CA TYR A 378 -8.34 -36.96 18.24
C TYR A 378 -7.23 -36.79 19.29
N GLY A 379 -7.51 -37.19 20.54
CA GLY A 379 -6.56 -37.11 21.64
C GLY A 379 -5.35 -38.00 21.46
N VAL A 380 -5.52 -39.24 20.97
CA VAL A 380 -4.40 -40.12 20.63
C VAL A 380 -3.51 -39.49 19.57
N ARG A 381 -4.09 -38.89 18.52
CA ARG A 381 -3.32 -38.22 17.46
C ARG A 381 -2.50 -37.06 18.02
N LEU A 382 -3.11 -36.18 18.80
CA LEU A 382 -2.43 -35.06 19.46
C LEU A 382 -1.31 -35.56 20.40
N ALA A 383 -1.58 -36.59 21.20
CA ALA A 383 -0.61 -37.19 22.12
C ALA A 383 0.61 -37.77 21.39
N CYS A 384 0.42 -38.40 20.23
CA CYS A 384 1.51 -38.91 19.39
C CYS A 384 2.36 -37.75 18.86
N TRP A 385 1.74 -36.69 18.33
CA TRP A 385 2.47 -35.52 17.84
C TRP A 385 3.26 -34.79 18.94
N ILE A 386 2.67 -34.66 20.13
CA ILE A 386 3.36 -34.10 21.30
C ILE A 386 4.59 -34.95 21.64
N THR A 387 4.42 -36.27 21.76
CA THR A 387 5.51 -37.19 22.09
C THR A 387 6.63 -37.11 21.05
N ARG A 388 6.29 -37.09 19.76
CA ARG A 388 7.24 -36.96 18.65
C ARG A 388 8.06 -35.66 18.72
N CYS A 389 7.44 -34.54 19.06
CA CYS A 389 8.15 -33.26 19.20
C CYS A 389 9.06 -33.29 20.42
N LEU A 390 8.53 -33.72 21.57
CA LEU A 390 9.28 -33.74 22.83
C LEU A 390 10.47 -34.69 22.77
N ASP A 391 10.30 -35.91 22.25
CA ASP A 391 11.39 -36.86 22.16
C ASP A 391 12.54 -36.27 21.32
N LYS A 392 12.24 -35.63 20.17
CA LYS A 392 13.26 -34.93 19.36
C LYS A 392 13.96 -33.78 20.10
N LEU A 393 13.22 -32.99 20.87
CA LEU A 393 13.76 -31.82 21.58
C LEU A 393 14.63 -32.21 22.79
N PHE A 394 14.42 -33.39 23.37
CA PHE A 394 15.07 -33.82 24.62
C PHE A 394 16.02 -35.03 24.47
N VAL A 395 16.27 -35.54 23.25
CA VAL A 395 17.27 -36.59 23.03
C VAL A 395 18.67 -36.13 23.47
N GLY A 396 19.25 -36.85 24.44
CA GLY A 396 20.68 -36.82 24.75
C GLY A 396 21.24 -35.55 25.40
N LYS A 397 20.42 -34.70 26.03
CA LYS A 397 20.87 -33.39 26.57
C LYS A 397 20.37 -33.03 27.97
N ALA A 398 21.03 -32.04 28.56
CA ALA A 398 20.75 -31.49 29.88
C ALA A 398 19.34 -30.83 29.94
N PRO A 399 18.54 -31.12 30.97
CA PRO A 399 17.11 -30.77 31.04
C PRO A 399 16.80 -29.29 31.35
N ASP A 400 17.83 -28.48 31.62
CA ASP A 400 17.66 -27.18 32.28
C ASP A 400 17.43 -26.01 31.31
N GLU A 401 17.74 -26.17 30.02
CA GLU A 401 17.60 -25.10 29.04
C GLU A 401 16.27 -25.16 28.26
N THR A 402 15.72 -24.01 27.87
CA THR A 402 14.42 -23.92 27.20
C THR A 402 14.56 -24.25 25.71
N PRO A 403 13.92 -25.33 25.21
CA PRO A 403 13.93 -25.68 23.80
C PRO A 403 12.98 -24.79 22.99
N VAL A 404 13.16 -24.81 21.67
CA VAL A 404 12.45 -23.95 20.71
C VAL A 404 11.79 -24.78 19.62
N VAL A 405 10.55 -24.46 19.28
CA VAL A 405 9.85 -24.99 18.11
C VAL A 405 9.57 -23.82 17.18
N VAL A 406 10.07 -23.93 15.95
CA VAL A 406 9.77 -23.00 14.87
C VAL A 406 8.76 -23.69 13.96
N CYS A 407 7.55 -23.14 13.86
CA CYS A 407 6.53 -23.56 12.91
C CYS A 407 6.55 -22.61 11.71
N TYR A 408 6.53 -23.13 10.50
CA TYR A 408 6.59 -22.33 9.29
C TYR A 408 5.72 -22.92 8.17
N GLY A 409 5.06 -22.06 7.41
CA GLY A 409 4.31 -22.44 6.21
C GLY A 409 2.82 -22.29 6.37
N SER A 410 2.09 -23.40 6.46
CA SER A 410 0.63 -23.44 6.67
C SER A 410 0.28 -24.15 7.96
N ILE A 411 -0.92 -23.93 8.48
CA ILE A 411 -1.43 -24.59 9.69
C ILE A 411 -2.89 -24.95 9.53
N THR A 412 -3.28 -26.06 10.15
CA THR A 412 -4.69 -26.48 10.27
C THR A 412 -5.21 -26.36 11.70
N GLU A 413 -6.54 -26.28 11.85
CA GLU A 413 -7.21 -26.30 13.16
C GLU A 413 -6.82 -27.49 14.03
N THR A 414 -6.46 -28.62 13.40
CA THR A 414 -6.07 -29.82 14.13
C THR A 414 -4.65 -29.78 14.67
N GLU A 415 -3.78 -28.94 14.11
CA GLU A 415 -2.37 -28.82 14.48
C GLU A 415 -2.15 -27.72 15.53
N LEU A 416 -2.98 -26.68 15.57
CA LEU A 416 -2.88 -25.59 16.56
C LEU A 416 -2.80 -26.07 18.03
N PRO A 417 -3.59 -27.07 18.49
CA PRO A 417 -3.50 -27.57 19.86
C PRO A 417 -2.14 -28.17 20.22
N LEU A 418 -1.38 -28.68 19.25
CA LEU A 418 -0.01 -29.14 19.50
C LEU A 418 0.86 -27.96 19.96
N LEU A 419 0.85 -26.86 19.20
CA LEU A 419 1.63 -25.66 19.48
C LEU A 419 1.25 -25.06 20.84
N TRP A 420 -0.05 -25.04 21.15
CA TRP A 420 -0.59 -24.58 22.42
C TRP A 420 -0.08 -25.42 23.60
N VAL A 421 -0.11 -26.75 23.49
CA VAL A 421 0.38 -27.65 24.55
C VAL A 421 1.90 -27.51 24.72
N LEU A 422 2.66 -27.36 23.64
CA LEU A 422 4.11 -27.16 23.71
C LEU A 422 4.47 -25.85 24.45
N ALA A 423 3.79 -24.75 24.15
CA ALA A 423 3.99 -23.48 24.85
C ALA A 423 3.74 -23.62 26.37
N GLN A 424 2.64 -24.26 26.76
CA GLN A 424 2.32 -24.55 28.17
C GLN A 424 3.32 -25.50 28.85
N ALA A 425 4.04 -26.31 28.08
CA ALA A 425 5.10 -27.20 28.57
C ALA A 425 6.46 -26.50 28.79
N GLY A 426 6.50 -25.16 28.70
CA GLY A 426 7.72 -24.38 28.85
C GLY A 426 8.63 -24.43 27.63
N ILE A 427 8.08 -24.62 26.43
CA ILE A 427 8.83 -24.66 25.16
C ILE A 427 8.53 -23.37 24.40
N ASP A 428 9.57 -22.71 23.87
CA ASP A 428 9.36 -21.53 23.04
C ASP A 428 8.74 -21.94 21.70
N VAL A 429 7.66 -21.29 21.29
CA VAL A 429 6.96 -21.56 20.04
C VAL A 429 6.93 -20.29 19.19
N LEU A 430 7.59 -20.31 18.04
CA LEU A 430 7.61 -19.22 17.07
C LEU A 430 6.96 -19.69 15.76
N CYS A 431 5.92 -19.01 15.30
CA CYS A 431 5.15 -19.43 14.13
C CYS A 431 5.18 -18.37 13.03
N PHE A 432 5.55 -18.74 11.82
CA PHE A 432 5.66 -17.83 10.68
C PHE A 432 4.81 -18.32 9.51
N PHE A 433 3.72 -17.59 9.25
CA PHE A 433 2.77 -17.91 8.18
C PHE A 433 2.79 -16.80 7.13
N PRO A 434 3.46 -16.99 5.97
CA PRO A 434 3.57 -15.95 4.94
C PRO A 434 2.23 -15.61 4.26
N ASP A 435 1.25 -16.51 4.37
CA ASP A 435 -0.15 -16.24 3.98
C ASP A 435 -0.95 -15.74 5.21
N PRO A 436 -1.47 -14.50 5.18
CA PRO A 436 -2.26 -13.96 6.28
C PRO A 436 -3.58 -14.71 6.54
N SER A 437 -4.09 -15.49 5.58
CA SER A 437 -5.31 -16.31 5.77
C SER A 437 -5.17 -17.34 6.90
N ALA A 438 -3.94 -17.73 7.25
CA ALA A 438 -3.67 -18.62 8.37
C ALA A 438 -4.16 -18.06 9.72
N ARG A 439 -4.40 -16.74 9.82
CA ARG A 439 -4.97 -16.10 11.01
C ARG A 439 -6.36 -16.62 11.35
N ASP A 440 -7.15 -17.04 10.35
CA ASP A 440 -8.50 -17.57 10.54
C ASP A 440 -8.52 -18.83 11.43
N VAL A 441 -7.47 -19.65 11.33
CA VAL A 441 -7.30 -20.85 12.18
C VAL A 441 -7.11 -20.47 13.65
N PHE A 442 -6.44 -19.34 13.92
CA PHE A 442 -6.19 -18.86 15.28
C PHE A 442 -7.38 -18.09 15.85
N THR A 443 -8.08 -17.29 15.04
CA THR A 443 -9.26 -16.54 15.48
C THR A 443 -10.47 -17.45 15.69
N GLY A 444 -10.61 -18.52 14.90
CA GLY A 444 -11.62 -19.57 15.07
C GLY A 444 -11.28 -20.62 16.14
N ALA A 445 -10.13 -20.52 16.81
CA ALA A 445 -9.67 -21.53 17.75
C ALA A 445 -10.57 -21.61 18.98
N PHE A 446 -10.91 -22.84 19.39
CA PHE A 446 -11.62 -23.10 20.66
C PHE A 446 -10.71 -22.99 21.90
N LEU A 447 -9.42 -22.70 21.72
CA LEU A 447 -8.41 -22.63 22.77
C LEU A 447 -8.26 -21.21 23.31
N PRO A 448 -7.93 -21.04 24.61
CA PRO A 448 -7.58 -19.73 25.16
C PRO A 448 -6.38 -19.12 24.43
N ILE A 449 -6.48 -17.83 24.12
CA ILE A 449 -5.39 -17.07 23.49
C ILE A 449 -4.27 -16.88 24.52
N ILE A 450 -3.09 -17.43 24.21
CA ILE A 450 -1.87 -17.34 25.02
C ILE A 450 -0.65 -16.91 24.19
N TRP A 451 -0.87 -16.56 22.92
CA TRP A 451 0.17 -16.12 22.00
C TRP A 451 0.11 -14.63 21.73
N THR A 452 1.23 -14.05 21.30
CA THR A 452 1.28 -12.70 20.71
C THR A 452 1.23 -12.79 19.20
N GLU A 453 0.51 -11.89 18.53
CA GLU A 453 0.44 -11.83 17.07
C GLU A 453 1.18 -10.62 16.49
N THR A 454 1.65 -10.77 15.25
CA THR A 454 2.22 -9.68 14.44
C THR A 454 1.67 -9.80 13.03
N LEU A 455 1.09 -8.71 12.51
CA LEU A 455 0.48 -8.65 11.19
C LEU A 455 1.39 -7.90 10.23
N LEU A 456 1.74 -8.52 9.11
CA LEU A 456 2.53 -7.94 8.04
C LEU A 456 1.65 -7.67 6.81
N LYS A 457 1.98 -6.62 6.05
CA LYS A 457 1.08 -6.03 5.04
C LYS A 457 0.87 -6.86 3.79
N SER A 458 1.79 -7.77 3.48
CA SER A 458 1.80 -8.49 2.20
C SER A 458 1.57 -9.98 2.43
N SER A 459 0.98 -10.63 1.43
CA SER A 459 0.92 -12.09 1.34
C SER A 459 2.05 -12.57 0.45
N LEU A 460 2.78 -13.60 0.87
CA LEU A 460 3.77 -14.30 0.06
C LEU A 460 3.40 -15.78 -0.08
N PRO A 461 3.71 -16.42 -1.21
CA PRO A 461 3.55 -17.85 -1.34
C PRO A 461 4.45 -18.58 -0.32
N VAL A 462 3.98 -19.73 0.17
CA VAL A 462 4.78 -20.61 1.02
C VAL A 462 5.92 -21.21 0.19
N GLU A 463 7.13 -20.74 0.43
CA GLU A 463 8.37 -21.26 -0.16
C GLU A 463 9.13 -22.14 0.85
N PRO A 464 10.09 -22.98 0.44
CA PRO A 464 10.94 -23.72 1.38
C PRO A 464 11.66 -22.80 2.38
N PHE A 465 11.80 -23.25 3.63
CA PHE A 465 12.49 -22.51 4.68
C PHE A 465 13.91 -22.15 4.23
N PRO A 466 14.35 -20.88 4.37
CA PRO A 466 15.57 -20.40 3.74
C PRO A 466 16.83 -21.09 4.25
N THR A 467 17.73 -21.41 3.32
CA THR A 467 19.03 -22.06 3.57
C THR A 467 20.24 -21.16 3.30
N ARG A 468 20.02 -19.96 2.73
CA ARG A 468 21.05 -18.95 2.47
C ARG A 468 20.45 -17.55 2.59
N GLU A 469 21.32 -16.57 2.82
CA GLU A 469 21.00 -15.15 2.80
C GLU A 469 20.74 -14.65 1.37
N GLU A 470 19.74 -13.78 1.21
CA GLU A 470 19.38 -13.09 -0.02
C GLU A 470 19.87 -11.63 0.00
N ARG A 471 20.21 -11.08 -1.16
CA ARG A 471 20.74 -9.72 -1.25
C ARG A 471 19.61 -8.70 -1.16
N VAL A 472 19.44 -8.07 0.01
CA VAL A 472 18.48 -6.99 0.22
C VAL A 472 19.08 -5.65 -0.20
N ARG A 473 18.37 -4.87 -1.03
CA ARG A 473 18.68 -3.45 -1.23
C ARG A 473 17.99 -2.67 -0.12
N ALA A 474 18.75 -2.22 0.87
CA ALA A 474 18.21 -1.41 1.96
C ALA A 474 17.57 -0.12 1.41
N SER A 475 16.30 0.10 1.74
CA SER A 475 15.64 1.38 1.50
C SER A 475 16.11 2.41 2.53
N THR A 476 16.38 3.63 2.09
CA THR A 476 16.74 4.72 3.00
C THR A 476 15.48 5.40 3.54
N ALA A 477 15.57 6.03 4.71
CA ALA A 477 14.47 6.84 5.25
C ALA A 477 14.00 7.92 4.25
N ALA A 478 14.93 8.50 3.48
CA ALA A 478 14.62 9.44 2.40
C ALA A 478 13.86 8.79 1.23
N TYR A 479 14.22 7.56 0.84
CA TYR A 479 13.50 6.81 -0.20
C TYR A 479 12.07 6.48 0.24
N ASN A 480 11.89 6.02 1.49
CA ASN A 480 10.57 5.70 2.03
C ASN A 480 9.70 6.96 2.20
N ALA A 481 10.28 8.06 2.69
CA ALA A 481 9.59 9.35 2.78
C ALA A 481 9.23 9.92 1.40
N SER A 482 10.10 9.77 0.39
CA SER A 482 9.79 10.16 -0.99
C SER A 482 8.64 9.33 -1.54
N ARG A 483 8.62 8.01 -1.30
CA ARG A 483 7.52 7.14 -1.75
C ARG A 483 6.20 7.44 -1.05
N GLU A 484 6.24 7.76 0.23
CA GLU A 484 5.06 8.17 1.00
C GLU A 484 4.53 9.53 0.52
N LEU A 485 5.43 10.50 0.29
CA LEU A 485 5.09 11.79 -0.33
C LEU A 485 4.54 11.62 -1.76
N ASP A 486 5.17 10.78 -2.57
CA ASP A 486 4.74 10.48 -3.95
C ASP A 486 3.37 9.78 -3.98
N GLN A 487 3.04 8.97 -2.98
CA GLN A 487 1.69 8.39 -2.88
C GLN A 487 0.65 9.44 -2.49
N LEU A 488 1.04 10.43 -1.67
CA LEU A 488 0.15 11.52 -1.24
C LEU A 488 -0.06 12.60 -2.30
N LEU A 489 0.93 12.84 -3.18
CA LEU A 489 0.90 13.89 -4.20
C LEU A 489 0.13 13.50 -5.46
N TYR A 490 0.25 12.25 -5.89
CA TYR A 490 -0.17 11.82 -7.24
C TYR A 490 -1.42 10.92 -7.25
N ASN A 491 -1.95 10.52 -6.09
CA ASN A 491 -3.27 9.87 -6.02
C ASN A 491 -4.37 10.95 -5.99
N ASP A 492 -5.30 10.88 -6.93
CA ASP A 492 -6.57 11.64 -6.96
C ASP A 492 -6.47 13.17 -7.05
N THR A 493 -5.35 13.72 -7.54
CA THR A 493 -5.13 15.17 -7.70
C THR A 493 -5.15 15.67 -9.14
N GLY A 494 -5.28 14.77 -10.13
CA GLY A 494 -5.13 15.12 -11.56
C GLY A 494 -3.72 15.59 -11.92
N MET A 495 -2.73 15.44 -11.02
CA MET A 495 -1.33 15.73 -11.28
C MET A 495 -0.59 14.46 -11.71
N PHE A 496 0.25 14.59 -12.72
CA PHE A 496 1.07 13.49 -13.22
C PHE A 496 2.50 13.55 -12.68
N ARG A 497 3.09 12.39 -12.39
CA ARG A 497 4.53 12.28 -12.09
C ARG A 497 5.32 12.63 -13.33
N ASP A 498 6.52 13.19 -13.13
CA ASP A 498 7.47 13.35 -14.22
C ASP A 498 7.74 11.98 -14.84
N ARG A 499 7.55 11.87 -16.15
CA ARG A 499 7.71 10.64 -16.94
C ARG A 499 6.88 9.47 -16.40
N GLN A 500 5.67 9.76 -15.91
CA GLN A 500 4.73 8.74 -15.44
C GLN A 500 4.36 7.71 -16.51
N PHE A 501 4.32 8.14 -17.77
CA PHE A 501 3.83 7.33 -18.89
C PHE A 501 4.94 7.05 -19.88
N THR A 502 5.00 5.80 -20.34
CA THR A 502 5.97 5.32 -21.34
C THR A 502 5.36 5.12 -22.72
N ARG A 503 4.03 5.34 -22.86
CA ARG A 503 3.27 5.19 -24.10
C ARG A 503 2.30 6.34 -24.31
N SER A 504 2.15 6.74 -25.57
CA SER A 504 1.15 7.72 -25.98
C SER A 504 0.52 7.41 -27.34
N ARG A 505 -0.60 8.06 -27.60
CA ARG A 505 -1.30 8.11 -28.88
C ARG A 505 -1.52 9.57 -29.26
N ALA A 506 -1.03 9.98 -30.42
CA ALA A 506 -1.25 11.33 -30.90
C ALA A 506 -2.71 11.55 -31.30
N VAL A 507 -3.22 12.75 -31.01
CA VAL A 507 -4.53 13.24 -31.47
C VAL A 507 -4.26 14.56 -32.21
N THR A 508 -4.04 14.46 -33.52
CA THR A 508 -3.77 15.64 -34.35
C THR A 508 -4.99 16.55 -34.40
N LEU A 509 -4.84 17.75 -33.86
CA LEU A 509 -5.93 18.72 -33.75
C LEU A 509 -6.21 19.39 -35.08
N ARG A 510 -7.50 19.63 -35.36
CA ARG A 510 -7.93 20.58 -36.38
C ARG A 510 -8.05 21.96 -35.75
N THR A 511 -7.38 22.95 -36.32
CA THR A 511 -7.21 24.26 -35.68
C THR A 511 -7.30 25.43 -36.65
N THR A 512 -7.31 26.64 -36.12
CA THR A 512 -7.26 27.89 -36.88
C THR A 512 -5.90 28.59 -36.69
N TYR A 513 -5.58 29.55 -37.56
CA TYR A 513 -4.32 30.30 -37.47
C TYR A 513 -4.11 30.96 -36.10
N ASP A 514 -5.16 31.53 -35.50
CA ASP A 514 -5.06 32.21 -34.19
C ASP A 514 -4.83 31.23 -33.04
N GLU A 515 -5.42 30.04 -33.10
CA GLU A 515 -5.30 29.00 -32.08
C GLU A 515 -3.92 28.34 -32.07
N VAL A 516 -3.23 28.25 -33.21
CA VAL A 516 -1.86 27.69 -33.30
C VAL A 516 -0.96 28.35 -32.26
N TRP A 517 -0.99 29.68 -32.15
CA TRP A 517 -0.11 30.42 -31.24
C TRP A 517 -0.42 30.20 -29.77
N GLN A 518 -1.70 29.97 -29.45
CA GLN A 518 -2.15 29.67 -28.09
C GLN A 518 -1.71 28.27 -27.70
N LEU A 519 -2.00 27.29 -28.55
CA LEU A 519 -1.70 25.88 -28.29
C LEU A 519 -0.19 25.61 -28.27
N TRP A 520 0.61 26.28 -29.10
CA TRP A 520 2.06 26.07 -29.19
C TRP A 520 2.81 26.19 -27.85
N HIS A 521 2.32 27.05 -26.95
CA HIS A 521 2.92 27.31 -25.64
C HIS A 521 2.19 26.59 -24.49
N GLU A 522 1.13 25.86 -24.80
CA GLU A 522 0.30 25.15 -23.82
C GLU A 522 0.81 23.72 -23.63
N ASN A 523 0.90 23.27 -22.37
CA ASN A 523 1.26 21.89 -22.05
C ASN A 523 0.18 20.91 -22.50
N ALA A 524 0.57 19.69 -22.85
CA ALA A 524 -0.33 18.65 -23.35
C ALA A 524 -1.58 18.46 -22.45
N GLN A 525 -1.39 18.42 -21.12
CA GLN A 525 -2.48 18.20 -20.16
C GLN A 525 -3.59 19.27 -20.14
N PHE A 526 -3.32 20.46 -20.68
CA PHE A 526 -4.28 21.57 -20.73
C PHE A 526 -4.91 21.74 -22.12
N ARG A 527 -4.50 20.94 -23.10
CA ARG A 527 -5.03 21.00 -24.47
C ARG A 527 -6.35 20.24 -24.58
N PRO A 528 -7.25 20.65 -25.49
CA PRO A 528 -8.46 19.91 -25.78
C PRO A 528 -8.12 18.49 -26.25
N SER A 529 -8.96 17.52 -25.88
CA SER A 529 -8.79 16.10 -26.21
C SER A 529 -7.61 15.38 -25.53
N PHE A 530 -6.99 15.99 -24.52
CA PHE A 530 -6.03 15.30 -23.67
C PHE A 530 -6.75 14.29 -22.77
N GLU A 531 -6.22 13.07 -22.70
CA GLU A 531 -6.73 12.02 -21.82
C GLU A 531 -5.59 11.09 -21.40
N ALA A 532 -5.51 10.74 -20.12
CA ALA A 532 -4.59 9.72 -19.63
C ALA A 532 -5.40 8.54 -19.07
N LYS A 533 -5.35 7.39 -19.74
CA LYS A 533 -6.16 6.22 -19.40
C LYS A 533 -5.42 4.92 -19.68
N ASP A 534 -5.56 3.94 -18.80
CA ASP A 534 -4.98 2.60 -18.93
C ASP A 534 -3.46 2.61 -19.19
N GLY A 535 -2.74 3.58 -18.60
CA GLY A 535 -1.29 3.73 -18.74
C GLY A 535 -0.82 4.34 -20.08
N VAL A 536 -1.74 4.80 -20.92
CA VAL A 536 -1.47 5.47 -22.21
C VAL A 536 -2.02 6.89 -22.19
N VAL A 537 -1.28 7.83 -22.76
CA VAL A 537 -1.71 9.23 -22.87
C VAL A 537 -2.14 9.55 -24.31
N ASN A 538 -3.35 10.05 -24.48
CA ASN A 538 -3.79 10.70 -25.71
C ASN A 538 -3.21 12.13 -25.71
N VAL A 539 -2.25 12.38 -26.59
CA VAL A 539 -1.49 13.64 -26.66
C VAL A 539 -2.03 14.49 -27.81
N PRO A 540 -2.67 15.64 -27.53
CA PRO A 540 -3.15 16.53 -28.58
C PRO A 540 -2.00 17.33 -29.20
N ASN A 541 -1.77 17.18 -30.49
CA ASN A 541 -0.65 17.80 -31.17
C ASN A 541 -1.08 18.55 -32.45
N LEU A 542 -0.22 19.44 -32.92
CA LEU A 542 -0.43 20.24 -34.11
C LEU A 542 0.35 19.67 -35.29
N PHE A 543 -0.29 19.62 -36.47
CA PHE A 543 0.42 19.47 -37.73
C PHE A 543 -0.17 20.49 -38.70
N VAL A 544 0.53 21.61 -38.88
CA VAL A 544 0.04 22.75 -39.64
C VAL A 544 1.04 23.20 -40.69
N LYS A 545 0.52 23.55 -41.86
CA LYS A 545 1.21 24.30 -42.91
C LYS A 545 0.62 25.70 -42.96
N ILE A 546 1.46 26.71 -42.75
CA ILE A 546 1.04 28.11 -42.69
C ILE A 546 1.51 28.82 -43.95
N CYS A 547 0.55 29.26 -44.76
CA CYS A 547 0.77 29.90 -46.05
C CYS A 547 0.53 31.42 -45.97
N GLY A 548 1.34 32.18 -46.69
CA GLY A 548 1.26 33.64 -46.73
C GLY A 548 1.82 34.34 -45.49
N VAL A 549 1.80 35.67 -45.54
CA VAL A 549 2.32 36.60 -44.54
C VAL A 549 1.21 37.54 -44.12
N GLU A 550 0.90 37.59 -42.83
CA GLU A 550 -0.14 38.47 -42.29
C GLU A 550 0.19 39.94 -42.63
N LYS A 551 -0.73 40.62 -43.34
CA LYS A 551 -0.60 42.02 -43.79
C LYS A 551 0.66 42.32 -44.62
N GLY A 552 1.32 41.29 -45.19
CA GLY A 552 2.59 41.46 -45.90
C GLY A 552 3.76 41.90 -45.01
N ASP A 553 3.63 41.87 -43.67
CA ASP A 553 4.70 42.31 -42.76
C ASP A 553 5.75 41.19 -42.57
N VAL A 554 6.69 41.14 -43.51
CA VAL A 554 7.82 40.20 -43.49
C VAL A 554 8.67 40.31 -42.22
N ASN A 555 8.79 41.50 -41.63
CA ASN A 555 9.57 41.67 -40.40
C ASN A 555 8.87 41.05 -39.19
N ALA A 556 7.55 41.26 -39.07
CA ALA A 556 6.73 40.63 -38.04
C ALA A 556 6.72 39.10 -38.20
N TYR A 557 6.58 38.61 -39.44
CA TYR A 557 6.63 37.19 -39.78
C TYR A 557 7.91 36.51 -39.28
N TRP A 558 9.08 37.07 -39.60
CA TRP A 558 10.34 36.50 -39.13
C TRP A 558 10.52 36.59 -37.61
N LYS A 559 10.02 37.66 -36.99
CA LYS A 559 10.04 37.81 -35.53
C LYS A 559 9.19 36.74 -34.86
N GLN A 560 8.05 36.42 -35.44
CA GLN A 560 7.12 35.41 -34.96
C GLN A 560 7.72 34.00 -35.10
N ILE A 561 8.27 33.64 -36.26
CA ILE A 561 8.95 32.34 -36.45
C ILE A 561 10.10 32.17 -35.44
N ARG A 562 10.93 33.21 -35.24
CA ARG A 562 12.02 33.17 -34.22
C ARG A 562 11.51 32.96 -32.80
N SER A 563 10.28 33.36 -32.49
CA SER A 563 9.71 33.15 -31.15
C SER A 563 9.38 31.68 -30.90
N LEU A 564 9.12 30.90 -31.96
CA LEU A 564 8.80 29.47 -31.87
C LEU A 564 10.03 28.57 -31.72
N VAL A 565 11.23 29.08 -32.03
CA VAL A 565 12.47 28.31 -31.93
C VAL A 565 13.03 28.43 -30.51
N GLY A 566 12.73 27.41 -29.69
CA GLY A 566 13.19 27.26 -28.30
C GLY A 566 14.13 26.07 -28.09
N GLU A 567 14.38 25.71 -26.83
CA GLU A 567 15.23 24.56 -26.45
C GLU A 567 14.64 23.23 -26.91
N ASP A 568 13.31 23.08 -26.85
CA ASP A 568 12.59 21.87 -27.28
C ASP A 568 12.12 21.92 -28.74
N THR A 569 12.79 22.72 -29.59
CA THR A 569 12.43 22.89 -31.01
C THR A 569 13.52 22.38 -31.95
N TYR A 570 13.15 21.43 -32.81
CA TYR A 570 13.96 21.01 -33.93
C TYR A 570 13.68 21.89 -35.16
N LEU A 571 14.70 22.63 -35.61
CA LEU A 571 14.61 23.44 -36.82
C LEU A 571 15.05 22.61 -38.03
N LEU A 572 14.10 22.21 -38.87
CA LEU A 572 14.38 21.51 -40.12
C LEU A 572 14.74 22.53 -41.21
N THR A 573 16.02 22.56 -41.59
CA THR A 573 16.53 23.53 -42.59
C THR A 573 16.81 22.92 -43.96
N ASP A 574 17.10 21.62 -44.03
CA ASP A 574 17.44 20.93 -45.29
C ASP A 574 16.27 20.03 -45.74
N ILE A 575 15.24 20.67 -46.30
CA ILE A 575 13.98 20.03 -46.64
C ILE A 575 14.08 19.04 -47.82
N ALA A 576 15.06 19.23 -48.70
CA ALA A 576 15.23 18.41 -49.91
C ALA A 576 16.28 17.29 -49.74
N ALA A 577 17.00 17.23 -48.62
CA ALA A 577 17.96 16.17 -48.37
C ALA A 577 17.30 14.80 -48.28
N ASP A 578 17.86 13.84 -48.99
CA ASP A 578 17.35 12.47 -49.08
C ASP A 578 18.35 11.44 -48.51
N LYS A 579 18.96 11.77 -47.37
CA LYS A 579 19.95 10.91 -46.71
C LYS A 579 19.30 10.13 -45.56
N SER A 580 19.46 8.81 -45.57
CA SER A 580 19.16 7.95 -44.42
C SER A 580 20.46 7.44 -43.78
N SER A 581 20.55 7.53 -42.45
CA SER A 581 21.60 6.92 -41.64
C SER A 581 21.18 5.62 -40.96
N GLY A 582 19.95 5.16 -41.20
CA GLY A 582 19.41 3.94 -40.60
C GLY A 582 19.82 2.68 -41.36
N ILE A 583 19.07 1.61 -41.10
CA ILE A 583 19.29 0.29 -41.71
C ILE A 583 19.09 0.42 -43.23
N PRO A 584 20.02 -0.05 -44.08
CA PRO A 584 19.83 -0.01 -45.52
C PRO A 584 18.55 -0.74 -45.95
N ALA A 585 17.74 -0.10 -46.80
CA ALA A 585 16.44 -0.62 -47.25
C ALA A 585 16.52 -2.02 -47.89
N ASP A 586 17.68 -2.36 -48.47
CA ASP A 586 17.91 -3.63 -49.15
C ASP A 586 17.61 -4.85 -48.25
N ASN A 587 16.60 -5.61 -48.66
CA ASN A 587 16.09 -6.82 -48.02
C ASN A 587 15.52 -6.62 -46.59
N ILE A 588 15.24 -5.38 -46.14
CA ILE A 588 14.49 -5.15 -44.88
C ILE A 588 13.17 -5.91 -44.92
N GLN A 589 12.47 -5.88 -46.05
CA GLN A 589 11.20 -6.58 -46.26
C GLN A 589 11.26 -8.08 -45.93
N LYS A 590 12.43 -8.73 -46.09
CA LYS A 590 12.61 -10.16 -45.79
C LYS A 590 13.12 -10.41 -44.38
N ARG A 591 13.88 -9.47 -43.80
CA ARG A 591 14.57 -9.67 -42.52
C ARG A 591 13.78 -9.15 -41.32
N CYS A 592 13.09 -8.03 -41.50
CA CYS A 592 12.50 -7.24 -40.40
C CYS A 592 10.98 -7.07 -40.51
N LEU A 593 10.38 -7.51 -41.61
CA LEU A 593 8.95 -7.36 -41.90
C LEU A 593 8.35 -8.70 -42.30
N HIS A 594 7.10 -8.93 -41.91
CA HIS A 594 6.27 -10.05 -42.31
C HIS A 594 4.98 -9.49 -42.95
N GLY A 595 5.07 -9.16 -44.25
CA GLY A 595 4.07 -8.29 -44.89
C GLY A 595 4.24 -6.86 -44.38
N ASP A 596 3.17 -6.27 -43.85
CA ASP A 596 3.17 -4.92 -43.27
C ASP A 596 3.42 -4.91 -41.76
N LYS A 597 3.74 -6.07 -41.16
CA LYS A 597 4.02 -6.20 -39.72
C LYS A 597 5.52 -6.24 -39.44
N LEU A 598 5.98 -5.27 -38.67
CA LEU A 598 7.33 -5.12 -38.16
C LEU A 598 7.63 -6.20 -37.12
N ASP A 599 8.82 -6.80 -37.22
CA ASP A 599 9.40 -7.66 -36.18
C ASP A 599 10.40 -6.84 -35.35
N PRO A 600 10.01 -6.39 -34.13
CA PRO A 600 10.87 -5.56 -33.30
C PRO A 600 12.18 -6.25 -32.92
N VAL A 601 12.15 -7.58 -32.74
CA VAL A 601 13.31 -8.37 -32.33
C VAL A 601 14.32 -8.46 -33.47
N ALA A 602 13.84 -8.59 -34.71
CA ALA A 602 14.71 -8.57 -35.88
C ALA A 602 15.36 -7.20 -36.09
N VAL A 603 14.57 -6.11 -36.02
CA VAL A 603 15.09 -4.74 -36.19
C VAL A 603 16.16 -4.41 -35.14
N LYS A 604 15.93 -4.74 -33.86
CA LYS A 604 16.89 -4.49 -32.76
C LYS A 604 18.22 -5.26 -32.93
N LYS A 605 18.26 -6.30 -33.74
CA LYS A 605 19.48 -7.10 -34.02
C LYS A 605 20.29 -6.58 -35.20
N GLU A 606 19.75 -5.66 -36.00
CA GLU A 606 20.44 -5.14 -37.17
C GLU A 606 21.64 -4.26 -36.75
N PRO A 607 22.84 -4.44 -37.33
CA PRO A 607 24.03 -3.69 -36.93
C PRO A 607 23.91 -2.17 -37.09
N ALA A 608 23.07 -1.72 -38.04
CA ALA A 608 22.83 -0.31 -38.33
C ALA A 608 21.68 0.31 -37.50
N TYR A 609 21.10 -0.44 -36.55
CA TYR A 609 20.06 0.09 -35.67
C TYR A 609 20.64 1.06 -34.65
N ALA A 610 20.31 2.35 -34.79
CA ALA A 610 20.97 3.41 -34.04
C ALA A 610 20.59 3.48 -32.54
N TYR A 611 19.49 2.83 -32.15
CA TYR A 611 18.87 3.03 -30.83
C TYR A 611 19.22 1.99 -29.77
N SER A 612 20.18 1.10 -30.04
CA SER A 612 20.59 0.02 -29.13
C SER A 612 21.07 0.48 -27.74
N HIS A 613 21.44 1.76 -27.61
CA HIS A 613 21.86 2.39 -26.35
C HIS A 613 20.71 3.01 -25.54
N LEU A 614 19.50 3.13 -26.12
CA LEU A 614 18.33 3.67 -25.44
C LEU A 614 17.68 2.62 -24.52
N PRO A 615 16.91 3.03 -23.50
CA PRO A 615 16.12 2.08 -22.71
C PRO A 615 15.16 1.27 -23.59
N ASP A 616 14.97 -0.02 -23.25
CA ASP A 616 14.14 -0.94 -24.05
C ASP A 616 12.72 -0.41 -24.28
N ASP A 617 12.09 0.15 -23.25
CA ASP A 617 10.74 0.72 -23.34
C ASP A 617 10.64 1.84 -24.38
N LEU A 618 11.68 2.67 -24.53
CA LEU A 618 11.73 3.76 -25.51
C LEU A 618 11.97 3.21 -26.93
N GLN A 619 12.84 2.21 -27.06
CA GLN A 619 13.03 1.53 -28.34
C GLN A 619 11.72 0.89 -28.81
N ASP A 620 11.01 0.19 -27.92
CA ASP A 620 9.72 -0.43 -28.22
C ASP A 620 8.68 0.62 -28.61
N TYR A 621 8.62 1.75 -27.90
CA TYR A 621 7.73 2.87 -28.26
C TYR A 621 8.02 3.42 -29.67
N ILE A 622 9.29 3.63 -30.03
CA ILE A 622 9.67 4.08 -31.37
C ILE A 622 9.23 3.06 -32.43
N LEU A 623 9.48 1.77 -32.19
CA LEU A 623 9.10 0.70 -33.12
C LEU A 623 7.57 0.55 -33.26
N GLU A 624 6.82 0.73 -32.17
CA GLU A 624 5.36 0.81 -32.18
C GLU A 624 4.88 1.98 -33.05
N LYS A 625 5.53 3.16 -32.96
CA LYS A 625 5.19 4.32 -33.80
C LYS A 625 5.56 4.17 -35.27
N ILE A 626 6.62 3.42 -35.55
CA ILE A 626 6.95 2.99 -36.92
C ILE A 626 5.84 2.08 -37.46
N GLN A 627 5.36 1.14 -36.66
CA GLN A 627 4.23 0.28 -37.04
C GLN A 627 2.94 1.09 -37.25
N ASP A 628 2.63 2.04 -36.36
CA ASP A 628 1.47 2.95 -36.50
C ASP A 628 1.53 3.70 -37.85
N LEU A 629 2.71 4.18 -38.25
CA LEU A 629 2.89 4.89 -39.52
C LEU A 629 2.60 3.99 -40.74
N ILE A 630 3.06 2.74 -40.70
CA ILE A 630 2.77 1.74 -41.74
C ILE A 630 1.26 1.46 -41.80
N ASP A 631 0.63 1.25 -40.63
CA ASP A 631 -0.78 0.86 -40.53
C ASP A 631 -1.75 1.99 -40.93
N TYR A 632 -1.44 3.26 -40.60
CA TYR A 632 -2.31 4.40 -40.88
C TYR A 632 -2.22 4.93 -42.32
N ASN A 633 -1.22 4.48 -43.09
CA ASN A 633 -1.05 4.83 -44.50
C ASN A 633 -1.13 6.35 -44.75
N MET A 634 -0.40 7.13 -43.93
CA MET A 634 -0.37 8.60 -44.00
C MET A 634 0.38 9.15 -45.23
N LEU A 635 1.16 8.30 -45.90
CA LEU A 635 2.00 8.67 -47.03
C LEU A 635 1.29 8.34 -48.36
N CYS A 636 1.53 9.15 -49.39
CA CYS A 636 0.91 9.01 -50.71
C CYS A 636 1.60 7.99 -51.63
N ASP A 637 2.64 7.30 -51.16
CA ASP A 637 3.42 6.34 -51.95
C ASP A 637 2.75 4.95 -51.89
N GLU A 638 2.30 4.42 -53.03
CA GLU A 638 1.64 3.11 -53.12
C GLU A 638 2.62 1.96 -53.42
N SER A 639 3.94 2.20 -53.35
CA SER A 639 4.94 1.16 -53.60
C SER A 639 4.90 0.07 -52.52
N ALA A 640 5.05 -1.17 -52.95
CA ALA A 640 5.14 -2.32 -52.05
C ALA A 640 6.37 -2.27 -51.13
N ASP A 641 7.37 -1.45 -51.46
CA ASP A 641 8.60 -1.28 -50.69
C ASP A 641 8.49 -0.18 -49.62
N LEU A 642 7.40 0.60 -49.58
CA LEU A 642 7.24 1.71 -48.63
C LEU A 642 7.46 1.30 -47.16
N PRO A 643 6.91 0.18 -46.64
CA PRO A 643 7.19 -0.24 -45.27
C PRO A 643 8.68 -0.43 -44.98
N ALA A 644 9.43 -1.00 -45.94
CA ALA A 644 10.88 -1.16 -45.82
C ALA A 644 11.62 0.18 -45.82
N VAL A 645 11.18 1.15 -46.64
CA VAL A 645 11.72 2.52 -46.65
C VAL A 645 11.45 3.23 -45.32
N ILE A 646 10.24 3.12 -44.77
CA ILE A 646 9.87 3.69 -43.47
C ILE A 646 10.81 3.17 -42.37
N VAL A 647 11.01 1.85 -42.29
CA VAL A 647 11.93 1.24 -41.30
C VAL A 647 13.38 1.69 -41.50
N SER A 648 13.83 1.77 -42.76
CA SER A 648 15.16 2.25 -43.12
C SER A 648 15.40 3.67 -42.60
N VAL A 649 14.48 4.60 -42.87
CA VAL A 649 14.60 6.01 -42.45
C VAL A 649 14.51 6.14 -40.93
N LEU A 650 13.52 5.50 -40.31
CA LEU A 650 13.19 5.72 -38.90
C LEU A 650 14.06 4.92 -37.93
N SER A 651 14.90 4.00 -38.41
CA SER A 651 15.86 3.24 -37.57
C SER A 651 17.16 4.01 -37.26
N GLY A 652 17.32 5.21 -37.81
CA GLY A 652 18.50 6.05 -37.56
C GLY A 652 18.25 7.53 -37.86
N ILE A 653 17.24 8.13 -37.23
CA ILE A 653 16.96 9.58 -37.33
C ILE A 653 17.99 10.42 -36.57
N ASP A 654 17.98 11.74 -36.80
CA ASP A 654 18.90 12.68 -36.15
C ASP A 654 18.91 12.58 -34.62
N VAL A 655 20.09 12.64 -34.02
CA VAL A 655 20.27 12.48 -32.57
C VAL A 655 19.56 13.59 -31.77
N GLY A 656 19.40 14.79 -32.33
CA GLY A 656 18.63 15.88 -31.74
C GLY A 656 17.15 15.53 -31.62
N LEU A 657 16.57 14.93 -32.66
CA LEU A 657 15.20 14.42 -32.61
C LEU A 657 15.04 13.29 -31.60
N VAL A 658 15.96 12.32 -31.57
CA VAL A 658 15.93 11.22 -30.59
C VAL A 658 15.95 11.75 -29.15
N ARG A 659 16.75 12.78 -28.87
CA ARG A 659 16.81 13.43 -27.55
C ARG A 659 15.50 14.12 -27.19
N LEU A 660 14.84 14.78 -28.15
CA LEU A 660 13.51 15.37 -27.93
C LEU A 660 12.48 14.29 -27.60
N ILE A 661 12.47 13.17 -28.34
CA ILE A 661 11.58 12.02 -28.05
C ILE A 661 11.86 11.47 -26.64
N GLN A 662 13.13 11.28 -26.29
CA GLN A 662 13.54 10.73 -24.98
C GLN A 662 13.16 11.65 -23.81
N ASN A 663 13.19 12.97 -24.04
CA ASN A 663 12.84 13.95 -23.01
C ASN A 663 11.35 14.26 -22.93
N PHE A 664 10.57 13.81 -23.92
CA PHE A 664 9.15 14.12 -23.97
C PHE A 664 8.37 13.44 -22.84
N ASP A 665 7.88 14.25 -21.91
CA ASP A 665 6.85 13.86 -20.96
C ASP A 665 5.48 14.16 -21.58
N PHE A 666 4.71 13.10 -21.85
CA PHE A 666 3.43 13.19 -22.56
C PHE A 666 2.37 14.06 -21.89
N THR A 667 2.60 14.53 -20.66
CA THR A 667 1.69 15.41 -19.92
C THR A 667 2.14 16.87 -19.89
N ARG A 668 3.37 17.16 -20.32
CA ARG A 668 4.05 18.45 -20.17
C ARG A 668 4.21 19.16 -21.54
N GLU A 669 5.29 19.91 -21.70
CA GLU A 669 5.59 20.65 -22.92
C GLU A 669 5.80 19.69 -24.10
N ILE A 670 5.15 20.01 -25.22
CA ILE A 670 5.21 19.21 -26.44
C ILE A 670 6.46 19.60 -27.23
N PRO A 671 7.29 18.64 -27.68
CA PRO A 671 8.44 18.92 -28.53
C PRO A 671 7.98 19.38 -29.92
N LYS A 672 8.78 20.25 -30.54
CA LYS A 672 8.35 21.04 -31.70
C LYS A 672 9.24 20.80 -32.90
N VAL A 673 8.65 20.82 -34.09
CA VAL A 673 9.37 20.92 -35.37
C VAL A 673 8.93 22.19 -36.07
N VAL A 674 9.90 23.00 -36.48
CA VAL A 674 9.68 24.17 -37.32
C VAL A 674 10.46 24.02 -38.61
N SER A 675 9.80 24.29 -39.74
CA SER A 675 10.45 24.38 -41.05
C SER A 675 9.99 25.65 -41.76
N VAL A 676 10.85 26.23 -42.57
CA VAL A 676 10.52 27.36 -43.44
C VAL A 676 10.93 27.05 -44.86
N ASP A 677 9.99 27.16 -45.78
CA ASP A 677 10.18 26.91 -47.20
C ASP A 677 9.75 28.13 -48.00
N VAL A 678 10.73 28.88 -48.51
CA VAL A 678 10.53 30.14 -49.25
C VAL A 678 10.72 29.98 -50.76
N ASP A 679 11.08 28.78 -51.22
CA ASP A 679 11.46 28.47 -52.60
C ASP A 679 10.46 27.47 -53.22
N GLU A 680 10.75 27.02 -54.45
CA GLU A 680 9.98 25.99 -55.18
C GLU A 680 10.43 24.55 -54.84
N LYS A 681 11.16 24.37 -53.72
CA LYS A 681 11.72 23.07 -53.35
C LYS A 681 10.66 22.20 -52.69
N MET A 682 10.63 20.92 -53.07
CA MET A 682 9.77 19.93 -52.42
C MET A 682 10.50 19.25 -51.26
N PHE A 683 9.74 18.81 -50.26
CA PHE A 683 10.31 17.96 -49.22
C PHE A 683 10.62 16.57 -49.79
N SER A 684 11.76 16.00 -49.39
CA SER A 684 12.08 14.61 -49.72
C SER A 684 11.09 13.63 -49.06
N LEU A 685 10.95 12.44 -49.64
CA LEU A 685 10.15 11.36 -49.03
C LEU A 685 10.67 11.04 -47.61
N ASN A 686 11.98 10.99 -47.43
CA ASN A 686 12.59 10.71 -46.12
C ASN A 686 12.21 11.76 -45.06
N ASN A 687 12.23 13.06 -45.41
CA ASN A 687 11.79 14.11 -44.49
C ASN A 687 10.29 14.01 -44.20
N CYS A 688 9.46 13.69 -45.19
CA CYS A 688 8.02 13.47 -44.99
C CYS A 688 7.72 12.25 -44.11
N ILE A 689 8.48 11.15 -44.23
CA ILE A 689 8.41 9.99 -43.32
C ILE A 689 8.70 10.42 -41.88
N VAL A 690 9.75 11.21 -41.66
CA VAL A 690 10.11 11.73 -40.34
C VAL A 690 9.01 12.64 -39.78
N LEU A 691 8.47 13.57 -40.57
CA LEU A 691 7.39 14.46 -40.12
C LEU A 691 6.13 13.68 -39.73
N ALA A 692 5.70 12.72 -40.55
CA ALA A 692 4.54 11.88 -40.25
C ALA A 692 4.76 11.04 -38.98
N PHE A 693 5.96 10.47 -38.82
CA PHE A 693 6.34 9.76 -37.59
C PHE A 693 6.31 10.66 -36.35
N LEU A 694 6.88 11.86 -36.42
CA LEU A 694 6.89 12.81 -35.31
C LEU A 694 5.48 13.27 -34.95
N ASN A 695 4.57 13.43 -35.93
CA ASN A 695 3.16 13.66 -35.67
C ASN A 695 2.55 12.53 -34.83
N LEU A 696 2.83 11.26 -35.15
CA LEU A 696 2.32 10.11 -34.40
C LEU A 696 2.92 9.96 -33.00
N VAL A 697 4.16 10.43 -32.82
CA VAL A 697 4.82 10.53 -31.51
C VAL A 697 4.16 11.63 -30.65
N GLY A 698 3.57 12.64 -31.28
CA GLY A 698 2.84 13.74 -30.66
C GLY A 698 3.53 15.10 -30.74
N PHE A 699 4.46 15.31 -31.66
CA PHE A 699 5.14 16.61 -31.85
C PHE A 699 4.19 17.65 -32.43
N ASP A 700 4.40 18.91 -32.04
CA ASP A 700 3.83 20.05 -32.76
C ASP A 700 4.71 20.37 -33.98
N ILE A 701 4.11 20.41 -35.17
CA ILE A 701 4.80 20.61 -36.43
C ILE A 701 4.21 21.83 -37.13
N ALA A 702 5.06 22.82 -37.43
CA ALA A 702 4.70 23.99 -38.20
C ALA A 702 5.62 24.16 -39.42
N ILE A 703 5.02 24.18 -40.61
CA ILE A 703 5.71 24.40 -41.89
C ILE A 703 5.28 25.75 -42.45
N PHE A 704 6.20 26.70 -42.44
CA PHE A 704 5.98 28.06 -42.92
C PHE A 704 6.30 28.15 -44.41
N THR A 705 5.29 28.44 -45.23
CA THR A 705 5.37 28.49 -46.70
C THR A 705 4.80 29.82 -47.20
N PRO A 706 5.53 30.95 -47.09
CA PRO A 706 4.99 32.27 -47.38
C PRO A 706 4.52 32.42 -48.84
N THR A 707 5.04 31.61 -49.75
CA THR A 707 4.64 31.56 -51.18
C THR A 707 3.29 30.89 -51.42
N GLY A 708 2.80 30.08 -50.47
CA GLY A 708 1.63 29.23 -50.64
C GLY A 708 1.84 28.01 -51.54
N TYR A 709 3.09 27.71 -51.94
CA TYR A 709 3.38 26.55 -52.80
C TYR A 709 3.10 25.22 -52.11
N LYS A 710 2.82 24.19 -52.91
CA LYS A 710 2.81 22.80 -52.42
C LYS A 710 4.26 22.38 -52.11
N ASN A 711 4.45 21.61 -51.04
CA ASN A 711 5.78 21.16 -50.62
C ASN A 711 5.77 19.79 -49.92
N ILE A 712 4.78 19.51 -49.07
CA ILE A 712 4.62 18.22 -48.39
C ILE A 712 3.46 17.37 -48.96
N GLU A 713 2.51 17.99 -49.66
CA GLU A 713 1.29 17.37 -50.21
C GLU A 713 1.58 16.24 -51.21
N GLN A 714 2.77 16.23 -51.81
CA GLN A 714 3.18 15.19 -52.74
C GLN A 714 3.39 13.84 -52.03
N HIS A 715 3.80 13.87 -50.76
CA HIS A 715 4.19 12.68 -50.02
C HIS A 715 3.32 12.41 -48.80
N ILE A 716 2.68 13.43 -48.20
CA ILE A 716 1.78 13.30 -47.04
C ILE A 716 0.36 13.61 -47.48
N ARG A 717 -0.59 12.76 -47.08
CA ARG A 717 -2.00 12.95 -47.40
C ARG A 717 -2.55 14.22 -46.75
N ALA A 718 -3.42 14.93 -47.48
CA ALA A 718 -3.96 16.22 -47.06
C ALA A 718 -4.90 16.16 -45.85
N ASP A 719 -5.37 14.96 -45.44
CA ASP A 719 -6.17 14.76 -44.23
C ASP A 719 -5.34 14.64 -42.95
N CYS A 720 -4.00 14.59 -43.07
CA CYS A 720 -3.08 14.43 -41.95
C CYS A 720 -2.59 15.75 -41.33
N PHE A 721 -2.84 16.89 -41.96
CA PHE A 721 -2.40 18.22 -41.51
C PHE A 721 -3.34 19.33 -41.99
N ASP A 722 -3.37 20.46 -41.29
CA ASP A 722 -4.14 21.63 -41.72
C ASP A 722 -3.29 22.57 -42.59
N THR A 723 -3.87 23.05 -43.69
CA THR A 723 -3.29 24.16 -44.48
C THR A 723 -4.02 25.45 -44.11
N LEU A 724 -3.30 26.35 -43.44
CA LEU A 724 -3.80 27.61 -42.91
C LEU A 724 -3.29 28.78 -43.75
N ILE A 725 -4.17 29.74 -44.07
CA ILE A 725 -3.81 30.94 -44.83
C ILE A 725 -3.71 32.11 -43.84
N ALA A 726 -2.50 32.60 -43.61
CA ALA A 726 -2.22 33.70 -42.68
C ALA A 726 -2.38 35.09 -43.32
N GLY A 727 -2.20 35.20 -44.64
CA GLY A 727 -2.27 36.48 -45.34
C GLY A 727 -1.82 36.41 -46.79
N GLU A 728 -1.18 37.48 -47.26
CA GLU A 728 -0.75 37.66 -48.65
C GLU A 728 0.42 36.73 -48.99
N TYR A 729 0.49 36.22 -50.22
CA TYR A 729 1.62 35.38 -50.64
C TYR A 729 2.83 36.24 -50.97
N GLU A 730 3.96 35.88 -50.37
CA GLU A 730 5.24 36.60 -50.50
C GLU A 730 6.28 35.70 -51.17
N PHE A 731 7.04 36.29 -52.08
CA PHE A 731 8.00 35.57 -52.95
C PHE A 731 9.40 36.16 -52.83
N ASN A 732 10.42 35.38 -53.24
CA ASN A 732 11.84 35.79 -53.23
C ASN A 732 12.35 36.20 -51.84
N LEU A 733 11.82 35.60 -50.78
CA LEU A 733 12.28 35.85 -49.42
C LEU A 733 13.60 35.12 -49.15
N THR A 734 14.43 35.70 -48.28
CA THR A 734 15.65 35.04 -47.78
C THR A 734 15.47 34.70 -46.31
N VAL A 735 15.64 33.42 -45.94
CA VAL A 735 15.50 32.96 -44.55
C VAL A 735 16.61 33.58 -43.69
N PRO A 736 16.30 34.42 -42.68
CA PRO A 736 17.29 34.95 -41.75
C PRO A 736 17.75 33.86 -40.78
N ARG A 737 18.82 34.12 -40.00
CA ARG A 737 19.21 33.19 -38.94
C ARG A 737 18.10 33.11 -37.88
N LEU A 738 17.53 31.92 -37.70
CA LEU A 738 16.38 31.69 -36.82
C LEU A 738 16.75 31.25 -35.39
N GLN A 739 17.98 30.75 -35.19
CA GLN A 739 18.49 30.41 -33.85
C GLN A 739 18.67 31.68 -33.00
N ARG A 740 18.22 31.65 -31.74
CA ARG A 740 18.51 32.72 -30.77
C ARG A 740 20.02 32.82 -30.57
N SER A 741 20.58 34.02 -30.74
CA SER A 741 21.95 34.29 -30.32
C SER A 741 21.99 34.27 -28.79
N ASP A 742 22.79 33.38 -28.21
CA ASP A 742 23.18 33.43 -26.80
C ASP A 742 24.05 34.67 -26.54
N SER A 743 23.43 35.85 -26.55
CA SER A 743 24.07 37.10 -26.16
C SER A 743 23.71 37.40 -24.71
N ILE A 744 24.59 36.98 -23.80
CA ILE A 744 25.10 37.76 -22.65
C ILE A 744 26.22 36.97 -21.94
N LEU A 745 26.22 35.63 -21.93
CA LEU A 745 27.25 34.82 -21.26
C LEU A 745 28.55 34.61 -22.07
N GLY A 746 28.47 34.57 -23.41
CA GLY A 746 29.64 34.41 -24.30
C GLY A 746 30.59 35.62 -24.35
N ARG A 747 30.22 36.77 -23.76
CA ARG A 747 31.12 37.94 -23.62
C ARG A 747 31.92 37.93 -22.31
N LEU A 748 31.55 37.10 -21.33
CA LEU A 748 32.23 37.01 -20.03
C LEU A 748 33.31 35.92 -19.99
N PHE A 749 33.23 34.92 -20.86
CA PHE A 749 34.24 33.87 -20.97
C PHE A 749 34.67 33.77 -22.44
N GLY A 750 35.81 34.39 -22.76
CA GLY A 750 36.44 34.29 -24.07
C GLY A 750 36.83 32.84 -24.42
N PRO A 751 37.20 32.57 -25.69
CA PRO A 751 37.49 31.21 -26.14
C PRO A 751 38.70 30.66 -25.39
N GLY A 752 38.43 29.70 -24.50
CA GLY A 752 39.45 28.89 -23.86
C GLY A 752 40.24 28.15 -24.94
N ARG A 753 41.55 28.42 -24.97
CA ARG A 753 42.49 27.80 -25.89
C ARG A 753 42.46 26.28 -25.75
N SER A 754 42.40 25.65 -26.91
CA SER A 754 42.80 24.29 -27.22
C SER A 754 44.12 23.87 -26.55
N SER A 755 44.14 22.69 -25.96
CA SER A 755 45.28 21.78 -25.91
C SER A 755 44.79 20.35 -25.99
#